data_AF-A0A1B6VLX1-F1
#
_entry.id   AF-A0A1B6VLX1-F1
#
_cell.length_a   1.000
_cell.length_b   1.000
_cell.length_c   1.000
_cell.angle_alpha   90.00
_cell.angle_beta   90.00
_cell.angle_gamma   90.00
#
_symmetry.space_group_name_H-M   'P 1'
#
loop_
_entity.id
_entity.type
_entity.pdbx_description
1 polymer ?
#
loop_
_entity_poly.entity_id
_entity_poly.type
_entity_poly.pdbx_seq_one_letter_code
_entity_poly.pdbx_strand_id
1 'polypeptide(L)'
;MTSYLLSWHGTLLASRDACLCTASFADVLLKVVTPVLVEDGYEVTPARSGLVLCAQPDTTRPLCVLRMGTEFLSSRNSMDLDWTGHHMDWESFLPIRASLIPVLHALLSRRWSMGNGSLHLPRIHDFSLVIGEHAWPLETLMATREDDIVLLETEGEETVWILESCPPKVLSQLLNALSESLMGIDSTSETKWLNRQILKVSVAPHEIIHILYLALMCAEQGRLDFAQEFLKCARLYDERPDLIYFQAILSERMGDHAAATAHLSQALAQQFPDSSIIRQFGYLETRMAEGENMLLLLPELMQQVSGSCFDPLFDSLLLPQKMATTNNQDVVQAYSLMFEQFCFSKGRDRGLALLRHEQTCNGIRYWSEICLGHDAWLSGDRAAADRHYGEAKTQAIKTGIMPIHYNCGVFSWLPENEVAGLEDKVVEDRLGTSGWTWKSSVLSGQEDVQPELCLVFGCDTGYFQFIPKLVLSLLKVCMARPKRGRIRLCLGIDSPTNEQLDWLEEMVSALSVHDYGLDFTFAHGPLTYRDGATYTAIRYLIFPEIAERWSCPVITADCDGYFPSDFLTLWEEMKATADYGFRLYAYDKAGHQFFGEPWGFGAGISYFGNAEKVPDIARFLHNYLQIAYNPDNPTNWCIDQCALVQAYRQFVAPDWETLRIRFMDDGTPLMVMPHHVGGKQELLEHEGTVSAEDVQAFLSG
;
A
#
# COMPACT_ATOMS: atom_id res chain seq x y z
N MET A 1 -52.43 40.24 -13.51
CA MET A 1 -51.16 39.45 -13.52
C MET A 1 -51.40 38.14 -14.25
N THR A 2 -50.47 37.68 -15.09
CA THR A 2 -50.61 36.41 -15.82
C THR A 2 -50.16 35.23 -14.96
N SER A 3 -51.06 34.27 -14.74
CA SER A 3 -50.80 33.06 -13.95
C SER A 3 -50.92 31.79 -14.79
N TYR A 4 -50.15 30.76 -14.46
CA TYR A 4 -50.24 29.42 -15.04
C TYR A 4 -51.07 28.54 -14.13
N LEU A 5 -51.78 27.55 -14.69
CA LEU A 5 -52.54 26.59 -13.89
C LEU A 5 -51.68 25.36 -13.57
N LEU A 6 -51.36 25.17 -12.29
CA LEU A 6 -50.59 24.05 -11.77
C LEU A 6 -51.52 22.99 -11.14
N SER A 7 -51.40 21.75 -11.59
CA SER A 7 -52.09 20.60 -11.01
C SER A 7 -51.52 20.18 -9.65
N TRP A 8 -52.29 19.38 -8.90
CA TRP A 8 -51.86 18.75 -7.64
C TRP A 8 -50.53 17.97 -7.76
N HIS A 9 -50.31 17.35 -8.92
CA HIS A 9 -49.14 16.52 -9.20
C HIS A 9 -47.93 17.29 -9.74
N GLY A 10 -48.00 18.62 -9.80
CA GLY A 10 -46.86 19.44 -10.22
C GLY A 10 -46.67 19.59 -11.73
N THR A 11 -47.71 19.31 -12.52
CA THR A 11 -47.71 19.56 -13.98
C THR A 11 -48.51 20.81 -14.33
N LEU A 12 -48.13 21.49 -15.41
CA LEU A 12 -48.81 22.68 -15.90
C LEU A 12 -49.91 22.29 -16.89
N LEU A 13 -51.05 22.97 -16.84
CA LEU A 13 -52.06 22.84 -17.88
C LEU A 13 -51.60 23.59 -19.14
N ALA A 14 -51.62 22.90 -20.27
CA ALA A 14 -51.20 23.43 -21.55
C ALA A 14 -52.11 22.94 -22.69
N SER A 15 -51.82 23.42 -23.89
CA SER A 15 -52.47 23.05 -25.14
C SER A 15 -51.43 22.67 -26.18
N ARG A 16 -51.61 21.51 -26.83
CA ARG A 16 -50.82 21.03 -27.98
C ARG A 16 -51.80 20.68 -29.10
N ASP A 17 -51.60 21.23 -30.30
CA ASP A 17 -52.45 20.96 -31.48
C ASP A 17 -53.97 21.10 -31.18
N ALA A 18 -54.34 22.16 -30.47
CA ALA A 18 -55.70 22.43 -30.00
C ALA A 18 -56.30 21.40 -29.02
N CYS A 19 -55.53 20.46 -28.46
CA CYS A 19 -55.93 19.57 -27.37
C CYS A 19 -55.37 20.08 -26.04
N LEU A 20 -56.16 20.02 -24.95
CA LEU A 20 -55.64 20.27 -23.59
C LEU A 20 -54.78 19.07 -23.15
N CYS A 21 -53.68 19.34 -22.48
CA CYS A 21 -52.79 18.33 -21.92
C CYS A 21 -52.11 18.83 -20.65
N THR A 22 -51.57 17.91 -19.86
CA THR A 22 -50.56 18.27 -18.85
C THR A 22 -49.21 18.43 -19.54
N ALA A 23 -48.37 19.32 -19.02
CA ALA A 23 -47.05 19.60 -19.56
C ALA A 23 -46.03 19.79 -18.44
N SER A 24 -44.77 19.44 -18.73
CA SER A 24 -43.67 19.76 -17.85
C SER A 24 -43.33 21.25 -17.93
N PHE A 25 -42.63 21.77 -16.93
CA PHE A 25 -42.09 23.13 -16.97
C PHE A 25 -41.13 23.33 -18.17
N ALA A 26 -40.37 22.29 -18.54
CA ALA A 26 -39.45 22.31 -19.67
C ALA A 26 -40.19 22.49 -20.99
N ASP A 27 -41.29 21.77 -21.22
CA ASP A 27 -42.09 21.87 -22.45
C ASP A 27 -42.64 23.28 -22.67
N VAL A 28 -43.06 23.93 -21.59
CA VAL A 28 -43.56 25.31 -21.61
C VAL A 28 -42.43 26.30 -21.91
N LEU A 29 -41.28 26.17 -21.24
CA LEU A 29 -40.13 27.07 -21.43
C LEU A 29 -39.50 26.93 -22.82
N LEU A 30 -39.43 25.71 -23.34
CA LEU A 30 -38.95 25.40 -24.69
C LEU A 30 -40.00 25.69 -25.79
N LYS A 31 -41.19 26.17 -25.41
CA LYS A 31 -42.31 26.48 -26.32
C LYS A 31 -42.75 25.30 -27.17
N VAL A 32 -42.62 24.08 -26.64
CA VAL A 32 -43.13 22.83 -27.24
C VAL A 32 -44.66 22.76 -27.11
N VAL A 33 -45.22 23.42 -26.10
CA VAL A 33 -46.66 23.55 -25.86
C VAL A 33 -47.06 25.00 -25.60
N THR A 34 -48.33 25.33 -25.78
CA THR A 34 -48.88 26.64 -25.41
C THR A 34 -49.50 26.53 -24.02
N PRO A 35 -49.02 27.25 -22.99
CA PRO A 35 -49.59 27.16 -21.64
C PRO A 35 -51.02 27.71 -21.59
N VAL A 36 -51.82 27.19 -20.67
CA VAL A 36 -53.12 27.76 -20.32
C VAL A 36 -52.91 28.81 -19.23
N LEU A 37 -53.22 30.07 -19.57
CA LEU A 37 -52.98 31.24 -18.74
C LEU A 37 -54.28 31.74 -18.13
N VAL A 38 -54.20 32.27 -16.92
CA VAL A 38 -55.28 33.00 -16.25
C VAL A 38 -54.93 34.48 -16.26
N GLU A 39 -55.83 35.29 -16.82
CA GLU A 39 -55.75 36.75 -16.86
C GLU A 39 -56.74 37.37 -15.86
N ASP A 40 -56.59 38.67 -15.56
CA ASP A 40 -57.34 39.35 -14.51
C ASP A 40 -58.86 39.22 -14.75
N GLY A 41 -59.56 38.50 -13.85
CA GLY A 41 -61.01 38.23 -13.97
C GLY A 41 -61.41 36.77 -14.20
N TYR A 42 -60.51 35.80 -14.01
CA TYR A 42 -60.73 34.35 -14.25
C TYR A 42 -60.91 33.98 -15.73
N GLU A 43 -60.45 34.83 -16.65
CA GLU A 43 -60.41 34.51 -18.07
C GLU A 43 -59.25 33.58 -18.37
N VAL A 44 -59.51 32.56 -19.20
CA VAL A 44 -58.54 31.51 -19.55
C VAL A 44 -58.09 31.67 -21.00
N THR A 45 -56.79 31.78 -21.23
CA THR A 45 -56.17 31.91 -22.56
C THR A 45 -55.33 30.67 -22.86
N PRO A 46 -55.53 29.95 -23.98
CA PRO A 46 -56.49 30.21 -25.07
C PRO A 46 -57.94 29.94 -24.65
N ALA A 47 -58.85 30.85 -25.04
CA ALA A 47 -60.27 30.74 -24.73
C ALA A 47 -60.89 29.50 -25.39
N ARG A 48 -61.68 28.74 -24.62
CA ARG A 48 -62.44 27.58 -25.09
C ARG A 48 -63.91 27.73 -24.73
N SER A 49 -64.77 27.56 -25.74
CA SER A 49 -66.22 27.71 -25.55
C SER A 49 -66.73 26.66 -24.55
N GLY A 50 -67.48 27.11 -23.54
CA GLY A 50 -68.06 26.25 -22.50
C GLY A 50 -67.16 25.92 -21.31
N LEU A 51 -65.88 26.30 -21.34
CA LEU A 51 -64.95 26.15 -20.23
C LEU A 51 -65.05 27.36 -19.30
N VAL A 52 -65.31 27.12 -18.01
CA VAL A 52 -65.39 28.17 -16.99
C VAL A 52 -64.40 27.86 -15.88
N LEU A 53 -63.57 28.85 -15.53
CA LEU A 53 -62.72 28.79 -14.34
C LEU A 53 -63.52 29.24 -13.12
N CYS A 54 -63.59 28.41 -12.09
CA CYS A 54 -64.30 28.74 -10.85
C CYS A 54 -63.34 28.69 -9.67
N ALA A 55 -63.32 29.74 -8.84
CA ALA A 55 -62.66 29.70 -7.54
C ALA A 55 -63.39 28.72 -6.60
N GLN A 56 -62.65 28.05 -5.74
CA GLN A 56 -63.23 27.19 -4.71
C GLN A 56 -63.59 27.99 -3.45
N PRO A 57 -64.86 27.98 -3.02
CA PRO A 57 -65.33 28.87 -1.96
C PRO A 57 -64.94 28.42 -0.53
N ASP A 58 -64.45 27.19 -0.34
CA ASP A 58 -64.24 26.60 1.00
C ASP A 58 -62.78 26.18 1.29
N THR A 59 -61.82 26.71 0.53
CA THR A 59 -60.39 26.40 0.71
C THR A 59 -59.62 27.58 1.27
N THR A 60 -58.69 27.32 2.19
CA THR A 60 -57.75 28.35 2.71
C THR A 60 -56.72 28.78 1.65
N ARG A 61 -56.65 28.05 0.54
CA ARG A 61 -55.76 28.29 -0.61
C ARG A 61 -56.56 28.84 -1.80
N PRO A 62 -55.93 29.59 -2.73
CA PRO A 62 -56.60 30.16 -3.89
C PRO A 62 -56.78 29.13 -5.02
N LEU A 63 -57.41 27.99 -4.72
CA LEU A 63 -57.61 26.90 -5.68
C LEU A 63 -58.74 27.23 -6.66
N CYS A 64 -58.58 26.74 -7.89
CA CYS A 64 -59.56 26.89 -8.96
C CYS A 64 -59.83 25.56 -9.64
N VAL A 65 -61.03 25.41 -10.21
CA VAL A 65 -61.42 24.27 -11.03
C VAL A 65 -61.84 24.75 -12.40
N LEU A 66 -61.54 23.92 -13.40
CA LEU A 66 -62.01 24.11 -14.76
C LEU A 66 -63.25 23.25 -14.97
N ARG A 67 -64.38 23.90 -15.25
CA ARG A 67 -65.68 23.24 -15.36
C ARG A 67 -66.27 23.41 -16.75
N MET A 68 -66.90 22.34 -17.24
CA MET A 68 -67.74 22.35 -18.45
C MET A 68 -69.10 21.74 -18.08
N GLY A 69 -70.14 22.56 -17.98
CA GLY A 69 -71.45 22.10 -17.50
C GLY A 69 -71.39 21.58 -16.06
N THR A 70 -71.68 20.28 -15.86
CA THR A 70 -71.59 19.58 -14.57
C THR A 70 -70.30 18.79 -14.36
N GLU A 71 -69.38 18.82 -15.33
CA GLU A 71 -68.13 18.05 -15.28
C GLU A 71 -66.93 18.96 -14.98
N PHE A 72 -65.95 18.40 -14.26
CA PHE A 72 -64.71 19.04 -13.84
C PHE A 72 -63.52 18.38 -14.53
N LEU A 73 -62.57 19.20 -14.97
CA LEU A 73 -61.32 18.73 -15.55
C LEU A 73 -60.43 18.15 -14.44
N SER A 74 -60.06 16.88 -14.56
CA SER A 74 -59.23 16.13 -13.61
C SER A 74 -57.87 15.82 -14.22
N SER A 75 -56.82 15.86 -13.39
CA SER A 75 -55.43 15.53 -13.76
C SER A 75 -54.88 14.36 -12.93
N ARG A 76 -55.76 13.45 -12.50
CA ARG A 76 -55.52 12.37 -11.53
C ARG A 76 -54.32 11.47 -11.87
N ASN A 77 -54.06 11.23 -13.15
CA ASN A 77 -52.86 10.57 -13.61
C ASN A 77 -51.98 11.69 -14.18
N SER A 78 -50.78 11.94 -13.64
CA SER A 78 -49.92 13.10 -13.96
C SER A 78 -49.69 13.38 -15.47
N MET A 79 -50.04 12.47 -16.36
CA MET A 79 -49.86 12.55 -17.81
C MET A 79 -51.17 12.69 -18.60
N ASP A 80 -52.34 12.48 -17.99
CA ASP A 80 -53.65 12.44 -18.67
C ASP A 80 -54.65 13.42 -18.04
N LEU A 81 -55.46 14.06 -18.90
CA LEU A 81 -56.59 14.87 -18.50
C LEU A 81 -57.89 14.13 -18.82
N ASP A 82 -58.84 14.16 -17.89
CA ASP A 82 -60.17 13.57 -18.08
C ASP A 82 -61.26 14.47 -17.49
N TRP A 83 -62.51 14.24 -17.88
CA TRP A 83 -63.68 14.91 -17.34
C TRP A 83 -64.36 14.03 -16.30
N THR A 84 -64.68 14.61 -15.14
CA THR A 84 -65.27 13.87 -14.03
C THR A 84 -66.51 14.57 -13.49
N GLY A 85 -67.51 13.80 -13.05
CA GLY A 85 -68.75 14.34 -12.47
C GLY A 85 -68.65 14.72 -10.98
N HIS A 86 -67.44 14.68 -10.40
CA HIS A 86 -67.19 15.00 -9.01
C HIS A 86 -65.97 15.92 -8.90
N HIS A 87 -65.78 16.52 -7.74
CA HIS A 87 -64.66 17.40 -7.46
C HIS A 87 -63.99 17.00 -6.14
N MET A 88 -62.75 16.57 -6.23
CA MET A 88 -61.84 16.28 -5.11
C MET A 88 -60.68 17.28 -5.10
N ASP A 89 -60.01 17.41 -3.95
CA ASP A 89 -58.93 18.40 -3.76
C ASP A 89 -57.80 18.28 -4.82
N TRP A 90 -57.45 17.05 -5.23
CA TRP A 90 -56.42 16.78 -6.25
C TRP A 90 -56.84 17.10 -7.70
N GLU A 91 -58.11 17.44 -7.93
CA GLU A 91 -58.65 17.82 -9.24
C GLU A 91 -58.65 19.35 -9.42
N SER A 92 -58.18 20.05 -8.39
CA SER A 92 -58.01 21.49 -8.38
C SER A 92 -56.70 21.91 -9.07
N PHE A 93 -56.68 23.15 -9.54
CA PHE A 93 -55.49 23.81 -10.06
C PHE A 93 -55.16 25.00 -9.18
N LEU A 94 -53.87 25.24 -8.96
CA LEU A 94 -53.36 26.44 -8.32
C LEU A 94 -52.88 27.43 -9.40
N PRO A 95 -53.41 28.67 -9.46
CA PRO A 95 -52.83 29.73 -10.26
C PRO A 95 -51.47 30.14 -9.69
N ILE A 96 -50.39 29.91 -10.44
CA ILE A 96 -49.02 30.28 -10.04
C ILE A 96 -48.46 31.38 -10.94
N ARG A 97 -47.67 32.29 -10.35
CA ARG A 97 -47.07 33.43 -11.06
C ARG A 97 -46.15 32.96 -12.19
N ALA A 98 -46.28 33.58 -13.36
CA ALA A 98 -45.41 33.32 -14.52
C ALA A 98 -43.90 33.42 -14.21
N SER A 99 -43.51 34.34 -13.34
CA SER A 99 -42.12 34.56 -12.93
C SER A 99 -41.52 33.38 -12.15
N LEU A 100 -42.35 32.51 -11.57
CA LEU A 100 -41.90 31.37 -10.77
C LEU A 100 -41.56 30.15 -11.63
N ILE A 101 -42.07 30.08 -12.87
CA ILE A 101 -41.90 28.94 -13.80
C ILE A 101 -40.42 28.62 -14.08
N PRO A 102 -39.54 29.58 -14.42
CA PRO A 102 -38.13 29.28 -14.67
C PRO A 102 -37.39 28.77 -13.42
N VAL A 103 -37.77 29.27 -12.24
CA VAL A 103 -37.15 28.90 -10.96
C VAL A 103 -37.59 27.49 -10.53
N LEU A 104 -38.88 27.18 -10.63
CA LEU A 104 -39.41 25.83 -10.37
C LEU A 104 -38.83 24.79 -11.34
N HIS A 105 -38.70 25.12 -12.63
CA HIS A 105 -38.02 24.25 -13.58
C HIS A 105 -36.59 23.93 -13.14
N ALA A 106 -35.82 24.96 -12.74
CA ALA A 106 -34.46 24.77 -12.28
C ALA A 106 -34.42 23.89 -11.02
N LEU A 107 -35.27 24.17 -10.03
CA LEU A 107 -35.35 23.43 -8.78
C LEU A 107 -35.67 21.94 -9.00
N LEU A 108 -36.65 21.64 -9.84
CA LEU A 108 -37.11 20.26 -10.08
C LEU A 108 -36.18 19.46 -11.01
N SER A 109 -35.29 20.13 -11.75
CA SER A 109 -34.42 19.48 -12.75
C SER A 109 -33.15 18.84 -12.17
N ARG A 110 -32.81 19.12 -10.91
CA ARG A 110 -31.53 18.70 -10.31
C ARG A 110 -31.62 18.62 -8.79
N ARG A 111 -30.56 18.11 -8.16
CA ARG A 111 -30.45 18.08 -6.69
C ARG A 111 -29.94 19.40 -6.15
N TRP A 112 -30.32 19.71 -4.91
CA TRP A 112 -29.95 20.91 -4.20
C TRP A 112 -29.50 20.59 -2.78
N SER A 113 -28.49 21.29 -2.31
CA SER A 113 -28.03 21.28 -0.93
C SER A 113 -28.81 22.33 -0.14
N MET A 114 -29.36 21.93 1.01
CA MET A 114 -29.84 22.85 2.05
C MET A 114 -28.77 22.95 3.13
N GLY A 115 -28.56 24.12 3.75
CA GLY A 115 -27.41 24.49 4.61
C GLY A 115 -26.88 23.53 5.70
N ASN A 116 -27.46 22.35 5.89
CA ASN A 116 -26.88 21.21 6.61
C ASN A 116 -26.10 20.21 5.72
N GLY A 117 -25.92 20.51 4.42
CA GLY A 117 -25.22 19.66 3.45
C GLY A 117 -26.05 18.49 2.90
N SER A 118 -27.31 18.33 3.33
CA SER A 118 -28.17 17.26 2.83
C SER A 118 -28.68 17.57 1.42
N LEU A 119 -28.58 16.58 0.53
CA LEU A 119 -29.01 16.70 -0.85
C LEU A 119 -30.44 16.20 -1.04
N HIS A 120 -31.25 17.05 -1.66
CA HIS A 120 -32.64 16.75 -1.96
C HIS A 120 -32.91 16.93 -3.44
N LEU A 121 -33.80 16.09 -3.98
CA LEU A 121 -34.45 16.36 -5.26
C LEU A 121 -35.80 17.01 -4.95
N PRO A 122 -35.97 18.31 -5.20
CA PRO A 122 -37.24 18.98 -4.99
C PRO A 122 -38.36 18.32 -5.79
N ARG A 123 -39.56 18.32 -5.22
CA ARG A 123 -40.78 17.87 -5.90
C ARG A 123 -41.93 18.79 -5.58
N ILE A 124 -42.94 18.81 -6.44
CA ILE A 124 -44.21 19.45 -6.12
C ILE A 124 -45.18 18.38 -5.64
N HIS A 125 -45.81 18.63 -4.50
CA HIS A 125 -46.86 17.78 -3.96
C HIS A 125 -47.82 18.63 -3.15
N ASP A 126 -49.13 18.42 -3.31
CA ASP A 126 -50.18 19.17 -2.59
C ASP A 126 -49.96 20.68 -2.72
N PHE A 127 -49.74 21.13 -3.97
CA PHE A 127 -49.44 22.51 -4.36
C PHE A 127 -48.32 23.19 -3.56
N SER A 128 -47.44 22.41 -2.94
CA SER A 128 -46.27 22.89 -2.22
C SER A 128 -45.00 22.41 -2.91
N LEU A 129 -43.96 23.23 -2.89
CA LEU A 129 -42.60 22.80 -3.17
C LEU A 129 -42.09 22.04 -1.94
N VAL A 130 -41.75 20.77 -2.09
CA VAL A 130 -41.25 19.92 -1.00
C VAL A 130 -39.78 19.61 -1.21
N ILE A 131 -38.96 19.94 -0.22
CA ILE A 131 -37.52 19.67 -0.19
C ILE A 131 -37.16 19.14 1.20
N GLY A 132 -36.69 17.89 1.26
CA GLY A 132 -36.51 17.19 2.52
C GLY A 132 -37.81 17.11 3.33
N GLU A 133 -37.76 17.61 4.57
CA GLU A 133 -38.92 17.67 5.47
C GLU A 133 -39.70 18.99 5.36
N HIS A 134 -39.21 19.96 4.59
CA HIS A 134 -39.81 21.28 4.46
C HIS A 134 -40.74 21.37 3.24
N ALA A 135 -41.85 22.08 3.40
CA ALA A 135 -42.84 22.31 2.36
C ALA A 135 -43.20 23.79 2.29
N TRP A 136 -43.01 24.41 1.13
CA TRP A 136 -43.39 25.80 0.86
C TRP A 136 -44.65 25.86 0.00
N PRO A 137 -45.76 26.46 0.49
CA PRO A 137 -46.95 26.69 -0.33
C PRO A 137 -46.60 27.55 -1.55
N LEU A 138 -46.96 27.09 -2.76
CA LEU A 138 -46.54 27.76 -4.00
C LEU A 138 -47.24 29.11 -4.22
N GLU A 139 -48.38 29.34 -3.58
CA GLU A 139 -49.13 30.59 -3.63
C GLU A 139 -48.41 31.75 -2.94
N THR A 140 -47.67 31.48 -1.86
CA THR A 140 -46.91 32.46 -1.07
C THR A 140 -45.40 32.35 -1.29
N LEU A 141 -44.94 31.37 -2.07
CA LEU A 141 -43.52 31.19 -2.36
C LEU A 141 -42.96 32.36 -3.18
N MET A 142 -41.94 33.01 -2.62
CA MET A 142 -41.03 33.89 -3.31
C MET A 142 -39.73 33.14 -3.56
N ALA A 143 -39.30 33.08 -4.82
CA ALA A 143 -38.07 32.41 -5.18
C ALA A 143 -37.27 33.24 -6.18
N THR A 144 -36.01 33.51 -5.86
CA THR A 144 -35.06 34.20 -6.73
C THR A 144 -33.89 33.27 -7.02
N ARG A 145 -33.33 33.37 -8.23
CA ARG A 145 -32.22 32.53 -8.65
C ARG A 145 -31.05 33.40 -9.09
N GLU A 146 -29.89 33.09 -8.54
CA GLU A 146 -28.59 33.69 -8.88
C GLU A 146 -27.61 32.56 -9.18
N ASP A 147 -27.43 32.25 -10.48
CA ASP A 147 -26.59 31.15 -10.98
C ASP A 147 -26.91 29.77 -10.35
N ASP A 148 -26.04 29.33 -9.44
CA ASP A 148 -26.07 28.05 -8.72
C ASP A 148 -26.78 28.16 -7.36
N ILE A 149 -27.29 29.35 -7.01
CA ILE A 149 -28.00 29.62 -5.77
C ILE A 149 -29.47 29.93 -6.08
N VAL A 150 -30.37 29.35 -5.28
CA VAL A 150 -31.78 29.73 -5.22
C VAL A 150 -32.11 30.16 -3.80
N LEU A 151 -32.70 31.34 -3.65
CA LEU A 151 -33.24 31.83 -2.40
C LEU A 151 -34.74 31.52 -2.37
N LEU A 152 -35.21 30.86 -1.31
CA LEU A 152 -36.62 30.59 -1.08
C LEU A 152 -37.11 31.32 0.17
N GLU A 153 -38.24 32.00 0.03
CA GLU A 153 -38.88 32.79 1.08
C GLU A 153 -40.40 32.56 1.02
N THR A 154 -41.06 32.56 2.17
CA THR A 154 -42.52 32.62 2.25
C THR A 154 -42.93 34.06 2.46
N GLU A 155 -43.90 34.55 1.67
CA GLU A 155 -44.41 35.92 1.84
C GLU A 155 -44.89 36.17 3.28
N GLY A 156 -44.27 37.15 3.95
CA GLY A 156 -44.56 37.53 5.33
C GLY A 156 -43.71 36.82 6.41
N GLU A 157 -42.81 35.91 6.03
CA GLU A 157 -41.81 35.32 6.94
C GLU A 157 -40.44 36.00 6.80
N GLU A 158 -39.67 36.09 7.89
CA GLU A 158 -38.31 36.66 7.88
C GLU A 158 -37.22 35.65 7.45
N THR A 159 -37.57 34.36 7.36
CA THR A 159 -36.60 33.29 7.10
C THR A 159 -36.34 33.12 5.61
N VAL A 160 -35.09 33.34 5.19
CA VAL A 160 -34.60 33.07 3.83
C VAL A 160 -33.84 31.76 3.80
N TRP A 161 -34.24 30.84 2.92
CA TRP A 161 -33.55 29.57 2.69
C TRP A 161 -32.64 29.65 1.47
N ILE A 162 -31.37 29.31 1.65
CA ILE A 162 -30.37 29.29 0.59
C ILE A 162 -30.21 27.85 0.10
N LEU A 163 -30.45 27.64 -1.19
CA LEU A 163 -30.25 26.36 -1.88
C LEU A 163 -29.09 26.45 -2.85
N GLU A 164 -28.15 25.52 -2.77
CA GLU A 164 -27.01 25.44 -3.68
C GLU A 164 -27.15 24.25 -4.62
N SER A 165 -26.88 24.45 -5.90
CA SER A 165 -27.04 23.41 -6.91
C SER A 165 -26.00 22.29 -6.77
N CYS A 166 -26.43 21.04 -6.96
CA CYS A 166 -25.55 19.88 -6.92
C CYS A 166 -25.76 19.00 -8.17
N PRO A 167 -24.74 18.80 -9.03
CA PRO A 167 -23.42 19.44 -8.99
C PRO A 167 -23.49 20.95 -9.32
N PRO A 168 -22.53 21.76 -8.82
CA PRO A 168 -22.30 23.11 -9.28
C PRO A 168 -22.02 23.13 -10.78
N LYS A 169 -22.29 24.27 -11.40
CA LYS A 169 -22.07 24.49 -12.83
C LYS A 169 -20.62 24.24 -13.22
N VAL A 170 -19.66 24.66 -12.39
CA VAL A 170 -18.22 24.47 -12.63
C VAL A 170 -17.87 22.98 -12.75
N LEU A 171 -18.33 22.14 -11.79
CA LEU A 171 -18.09 20.70 -11.83
C LEU A 171 -18.76 20.04 -13.05
N SER A 172 -19.99 20.47 -13.38
CA SER A 172 -20.71 19.97 -14.57
C SER A 172 -19.96 20.28 -15.87
N GLN A 173 -19.45 21.50 -15.99
CA GLN A 173 -18.67 21.94 -17.15
C GLN A 173 -17.36 21.17 -17.27
N LEU A 174 -16.67 20.92 -16.15
CA LEU A 174 -15.44 20.12 -16.12
C LEU A 174 -15.67 18.66 -16.52
N LEU A 175 -16.74 18.03 -16.04
CA LEU A 175 -17.10 16.65 -16.43
C LEU A 175 -17.39 16.56 -17.92
N ASN A 176 -18.11 17.53 -18.49
CA ASN A 176 -18.40 17.57 -19.92
C ASN A 176 -17.12 17.80 -20.74
N ALA A 177 -16.29 18.78 -20.36
CA ALA A 177 -15.03 19.07 -21.04
C ALA A 177 -14.06 17.86 -20.98
N LEU A 178 -13.98 17.16 -19.85
CA LEU A 178 -13.21 15.93 -19.74
C LEU A 178 -13.78 14.85 -20.67
N SER A 179 -15.09 14.62 -20.64
CA SER A 179 -15.75 13.61 -21.47
C SER A 179 -15.54 13.88 -22.97
N GLU A 180 -15.68 15.13 -23.40
CA GLU A 180 -15.39 15.58 -24.77
C GLU A 180 -13.93 15.33 -25.14
N SER A 181 -12.98 15.63 -24.24
CA SER A 181 -11.55 15.38 -24.46
C SER A 181 -11.16 13.90 -24.55
N LEU A 182 -12.08 13.00 -24.18
CA LEU A 182 -11.93 11.54 -24.29
C LEU A 182 -12.63 10.97 -25.53
N MET A 183 -13.46 11.76 -26.22
CA MET A 183 -14.15 11.30 -27.43
C MET A 183 -13.13 11.01 -28.54
N GLY A 184 -13.17 9.80 -29.10
CA GLY A 184 -12.29 9.37 -30.18
C GLY A 184 -10.91 8.87 -29.75
N ILE A 185 -10.64 8.77 -28.46
CA ILE A 185 -9.45 8.07 -27.93
C ILE A 185 -9.73 6.56 -27.89
N ASP A 186 -8.76 5.75 -28.32
CA ASP A 186 -8.87 4.29 -28.25
C ASP A 186 -9.17 3.80 -26.83
N SER A 187 -10.03 2.79 -26.72
CA SER A 187 -10.50 2.27 -25.44
C SER A 187 -9.42 1.43 -24.73
N THR A 188 -8.42 2.11 -24.14
CA THR A 188 -7.45 1.48 -23.25
C THR A 188 -8.08 1.14 -21.90
N SER A 189 -7.43 0.27 -21.12
CA SER A 189 -7.85 -0.02 -19.74
C SER A 189 -7.93 1.25 -18.90
N GLU A 190 -7.00 2.18 -19.06
CA GLU A 190 -6.93 3.46 -18.33
C GLU A 190 -8.10 4.39 -18.66
N THR A 191 -8.43 4.52 -19.95
CA THR A 191 -9.60 5.31 -20.39
C THR A 191 -10.91 4.71 -19.87
N LYS A 192 -11.02 3.38 -19.77
CA LYS A 192 -12.18 2.71 -19.14
C LYS A 192 -12.29 3.03 -17.65
N TRP A 193 -11.17 3.02 -16.92
CA TRP A 193 -11.16 3.38 -15.49
C TRP A 193 -11.56 4.84 -15.28
N LEU A 194 -11.05 5.76 -16.11
CA LEU A 194 -11.39 7.17 -16.06
C LEU A 194 -12.88 7.40 -16.34
N ASN A 195 -13.43 6.80 -17.40
CA ASN A 195 -14.87 6.87 -17.71
C ASN A 195 -15.75 6.32 -16.57
N ARG A 196 -15.29 5.26 -15.89
CA ARG A 196 -16.00 4.73 -14.71
C ARG A 196 -16.02 5.74 -13.56
N GLN A 197 -14.93 6.48 -13.33
CA GLN A 197 -14.91 7.51 -12.29
C GLN A 197 -15.75 8.74 -12.69
N ILE A 198 -15.73 9.16 -13.96
CA ILE A 198 -16.65 10.20 -14.47
C ILE A 198 -18.11 9.84 -14.16
N LEU A 199 -18.51 8.58 -14.41
CA LEU A 199 -19.86 8.12 -14.10
C LEU A 199 -20.16 8.16 -12.59
N LYS A 200 -19.22 7.76 -11.73
CA LYS A 200 -19.39 7.84 -10.27
C LYS A 200 -19.59 9.27 -9.79
N VAL A 201 -18.77 10.22 -10.26
CA VAL A 201 -18.95 11.64 -9.94
C VAL A 201 -20.28 12.16 -10.51
N SER A 202 -20.69 11.72 -11.69
CA SER A 202 -21.98 12.11 -12.29
C SER A 202 -23.18 11.62 -11.48
N VAL A 203 -23.08 10.45 -10.84
CA VAL A 203 -24.14 9.85 -10.01
C VAL A 203 -24.13 10.42 -8.60
N ALA A 204 -22.95 10.67 -8.03
CA ALA A 204 -22.76 11.16 -6.67
C ALA A 204 -21.74 12.32 -6.62
N PRO A 205 -22.10 13.52 -7.13
CA PRO A 205 -21.18 14.65 -7.27
C PRO A 205 -20.79 15.36 -5.96
N HIS A 206 -21.39 14.97 -4.84
CA HIS A 206 -21.08 15.45 -3.49
C HIS A 206 -20.07 14.56 -2.78
N GLU A 207 -19.84 13.35 -3.28
CA GLU A 207 -18.86 12.42 -2.71
C GLU A 207 -17.47 12.87 -3.12
N ILE A 208 -16.84 13.66 -2.25
CA ILE A 208 -15.53 14.29 -2.47
C ILE A 208 -14.49 13.26 -2.90
N ILE A 209 -14.53 12.06 -2.30
CA ILE A 209 -13.62 10.97 -2.63
C ILE A 209 -13.69 10.58 -4.12
N HIS A 210 -14.87 10.64 -4.76
CA HIS A 210 -14.99 10.38 -6.19
C HIS A 210 -14.35 11.48 -7.03
N ILE A 211 -14.47 12.74 -6.61
CA ILE A 211 -13.81 13.88 -7.27
C ILE A 211 -12.29 13.76 -7.12
N LEU A 212 -11.80 13.42 -5.93
CA LEU A 212 -10.37 13.23 -5.67
C LEU A 212 -9.77 12.08 -6.49
N TYR A 213 -10.45 10.93 -6.58
CA TYR A 213 -10.01 9.85 -7.47
C TYR A 213 -10.05 10.23 -8.94
N LEU A 214 -11.04 11.03 -9.37
CA LEU A 214 -11.10 11.52 -10.74
C LEU A 214 -9.92 12.46 -11.04
N ALA A 215 -9.58 13.36 -10.10
CA ALA A 215 -8.42 14.23 -10.19
C ALA A 215 -7.11 13.43 -10.25
N LEU A 216 -6.93 12.45 -9.36
CA LEU A 216 -5.77 11.56 -9.35
C LEU A 216 -5.61 10.83 -10.68
N MET A 217 -6.69 10.21 -11.20
CA MET A 217 -6.63 9.50 -12.49
C MET A 217 -6.37 10.44 -13.68
N CYS A 218 -6.86 11.69 -13.63
CA CYS A 218 -6.49 12.69 -14.63
C CYS A 218 -4.98 12.97 -14.58
N ALA A 219 -4.42 13.14 -13.38
CA ALA A 219 -3.00 13.41 -13.19
C ALA A 219 -2.12 12.23 -13.62
N GLU A 220 -2.48 11.00 -13.27
CA GLU A 220 -1.78 9.77 -13.71
C GLU A 220 -1.73 9.65 -15.24
N GLN A 221 -2.76 10.17 -15.95
CA GLN A 221 -2.82 10.20 -17.42
C GLN A 221 -2.22 11.47 -18.04
N GLY A 222 -1.52 12.30 -17.25
CA GLY A 222 -0.89 13.53 -17.71
C GLY A 222 -1.85 14.71 -17.99
N ARG A 223 -3.13 14.58 -17.63
CA ARG A 223 -4.15 15.63 -17.76
C ARG A 223 -4.14 16.54 -16.53
N LEU A 224 -3.00 17.19 -16.28
CA LEU A 224 -2.74 17.94 -15.06
C LEU A 224 -3.71 19.12 -14.86
N ASP A 225 -4.09 19.81 -15.94
CA ASP A 225 -5.06 20.92 -15.87
C ASP A 225 -6.41 20.46 -15.32
N PHE A 226 -6.93 19.33 -15.84
CA PHE A 226 -8.18 18.75 -15.33
C PHE A 226 -8.04 18.32 -13.87
N ALA A 227 -6.93 17.69 -13.50
CA ALA A 227 -6.68 17.29 -12.11
C ALA A 227 -6.71 18.49 -11.16
N GLN A 228 -6.08 19.59 -11.54
CA GLN A 228 -6.05 20.83 -10.75
C GLN A 228 -7.45 21.42 -10.58
N GLU A 229 -8.25 21.48 -11.64
CA GLU A 229 -9.61 22.02 -11.59
C GLU A 229 -10.58 21.13 -10.79
N PHE A 230 -10.48 19.81 -10.89
CA PHE A 230 -11.26 18.91 -10.03
C PHE A 230 -10.88 19.04 -8.56
N LEU A 231 -9.58 19.21 -8.26
CA LEU A 231 -9.13 19.42 -6.89
C LEU A 231 -9.59 20.78 -6.33
N LYS A 232 -9.60 21.85 -7.15
CA LYS A 232 -10.23 23.13 -6.79
C LYS A 232 -11.72 22.97 -6.51
N CYS A 233 -12.44 22.16 -7.30
CA CYS A 233 -13.85 21.85 -7.03
C CYS A 233 -14.04 21.08 -5.73
N ALA A 234 -13.19 20.09 -5.44
CA ALA A 234 -13.24 19.35 -4.18
C ALA A 234 -13.08 20.28 -2.97
N ARG A 235 -12.22 21.31 -3.08
CA ARG A 235 -12.01 22.32 -2.03
C ARG A 235 -13.21 23.22 -1.75
N LEU A 236 -14.21 23.28 -2.64
CA LEU A 236 -15.46 23.98 -2.37
C LEU A 236 -16.31 23.25 -1.32
N TYR A 237 -16.04 21.96 -1.09
CA TYR A 237 -16.80 21.10 -0.17
C TYR A 237 -16.04 20.72 1.09
N ASP A 238 -14.71 20.75 1.04
CA ASP A 238 -13.84 20.34 2.14
C ASP A 238 -12.60 21.22 2.18
N GLU A 239 -12.32 21.77 3.35
CA GLU A 239 -11.20 22.66 3.58
C GLU A 239 -10.01 21.95 4.23
N ARG A 240 -10.04 20.62 4.42
CA ARG A 240 -8.95 19.90 5.11
C ARG A 240 -7.59 20.15 4.43
N PRO A 241 -6.51 20.25 5.22
CA PRO A 241 -5.18 20.63 4.69
C PRO A 241 -4.61 19.61 3.69
N ASP A 242 -5.06 18.35 3.71
CA ASP A 242 -4.66 17.34 2.72
C ASP A 242 -4.97 17.77 1.27
N LEU A 243 -6.10 18.45 1.04
CA LEU A 243 -6.47 18.90 -0.31
C LEU A 243 -5.50 19.98 -0.83
N ILE A 244 -4.92 20.76 0.08
CA ILE A 244 -3.90 21.76 -0.25
C ILE A 244 -2.55 21.08 -0.48
N TYR A 245 -2.22 20.05 0.30
CA TYR A 245 -1.05 19.20 0.06
C TYR A 245 -1.11 18.52 -1.32
N PHE A 246 -2.28 18.02 -1.73
CA PHE A 246 -2.48 17.48 -3.09
C PHE A 246 -2.25 18.54 -4.18
N GLN A 247 -2.58 19.82 -3.92
CA GLN A 247 -2.28 20.91 -4.84
C GLN A 247 -0.77 21.19 -4.91
N ALA A 248 -0.05 21.06 -3.80
CA ALA A 248 1.41 21.16 -3.80
C ALA A 248 2.04 20.09 -4.71
N ILE A 249 1.61 18.83 -4.58
CA ILE A 249 2.07 17.72 -5.44
C ILE A 249 1.77 18.00 -6.92
N LEU A 250 0.54 18.42 -7.25
CA LEU A 250 0.18 18.73 -8.65
C LEU A 250 0.99 19.90 -9.21
N SER A 251 1.18 20.97 -8.43
CA SER A 251 2.01 22.11 -8.84
C SER A 251 3.46 21.70 -9.10
N GLU A 252 4.04 20.86 -8.23
CA GLU A 252 5.39 20.33 -8.43
C GLU A 252 5.46 19.45 -9.68
N ARG A 253 4.44 18.61 -9.92
CA ARG A 253 4.32 17.78 -11.12
C ARG A 253 4.25 18.60 -12.41
N MET A 254 3.64 19.78 -12.35
CA MET A 254 3.56 20.75 -13.46
C MET A 254 4.87 21.56 -13.62
N GLY A 255 5.83 21.45 -12.70
CA GLY A 255 7.07 22.23 -12.69
C GLY A 255 6.92 23.64 -12.11
N ASP A 256 5.80 23.95 -11.46
CA ASP A 256 5.57 25.23 -10.77
C ASP A 256 5.98 25.13 -9.30
N HIS A 257 7.29 25.19 -9.05
CA HIS A 257 7.85 25.10 -7.70
C HIS A 257 7.38 26.24 -6.79
N ALA A 258 7.12 27.43 -7.32
CA ALA A 258 6.65 28.56 -6.52
C ALA A 258 5.22 28.32 -5.99
N ALA A 259 4.31 27.85 -6.85
CA ALA A 259 2.97 27.47 -6.43
C ALA A 259 3.00 26.25 -5.48
N ALA A 260 3.86 25.27 -5.75
CA ALA A 260 4.01 24.09 -4.93
C ALA A 260 4.48 24.43 -3.50
N THR A 261 5.50 25.29 -3.36
CA THR A 261 5.95 25.81 -2.06
C THR A 261 4.82 26.57 -1.36
N ALA A 262 4.11 27.47 -2.06
CA ALA A 262 3.03 28.25 -1.45
C ALA A 262 1.89 27.37 -0.92
N HIS A 263 1.49 26.34 -1.68
CA HIS A 263 0.50 25.37 -1.23
C HIS A 263 1.00 24.54 -0.05
N LEU A 264 2.26 24.09 -0.06
CA LEU A 264 2.85 23.36 1.06
C LEU A 264 2.84 24.20 2.35
N SER A 265 3.30 25.45 2.28
CA SER A 265 3.27 26.39 3.40
C SER A 265 1.86 26.55 3.97
N GLN A 266 0.86 26.68 3.09
CA GLN A 266 -0.54 26.81 3.49
C GLN A 266 -1.05 25.52 4.16
N ALA A 267 -0.77 24.35 3.58
CA ALA A 267 -1.18 23.06 4.14
C ALA A 267 -0.56 22.82 5.54
N LEU A 268 0.74 23.09 5.69
CA LEU A 268 1.44 22.96 6.97
C LEU A 268 0.90 23.93 8.03
N ALA A 269 0.67 25.19 7.67
CA ALA A 269 0.13 26.18 8.61
C ALA A 269 -1.28 25.82 9.10
N GLN A 270 -2.08 25.19 8.24
CA GLN A 270 -3.43 24.74 8.61
C GLN A 270 -3.42 23.44 9.42
N GLN A 271 -2.55 22.48 9.11
CA GLN A 271 -2.40 21.24 9.88
C GLN A 271 -1.77 21.49 11.25
N PHE A 272 -0.79 22.38 11.32
CA PHE A 272 -0.01 22.68 12.53
C PHE A 272 -0.04 24.17 12.87
N PRO A 273 -1.04 24.64 13.63
CA PRO A 273 -1.11 26.05 14.04
C PRO A 273 0.06 26.52 14.93
N ASP A 274 0.86 25.60 15.48
CA ASP A 274 2.03 25.93 16.30
C ASP A 274 3.22 26.39 15.44
N SER A 275 3.57 27.66 15.58
CA SER A 275 4.70 28.29 14.89
C SER A 275 6.07 27.64 15.14
N SER A 276 6.24 26.88 16.22
CA SER A 276 7.49 26.17 16.51
C SER A 276 7.67 24.94 15.63
N ILE A 277 6.57 24.23 15.32
CA ILE A 277 6.54 23.08 14.41
C ILE A 277 6.75 23.56 12.97
N ILE A 278 6.03 24.61 12.54
CA ILE A 278 6.16 25.19 11.19
C ILE A 278 7.63 25.57 10.88
N ARG A 279 8.34 26.17 11.85
CA ARG A 279 9.76 26.56 11.65
C ARG A 279 10.68 25.39 11.33
N GLN A 280 10.35 24.17 11.76
CA GLN A 280 11.15 22.98 11.45
C GLN A 280 11.05 22.59 9.97
N PHE A 281 10.00 23.03 9.27
CA PHE A 281 9.78 22.79 7.84
C PHE A 281 10.34 23.90 6.93
N GLY A 282 10.78 25.04 7.47
CA GLY A 282 11.19 26.20 6.65
C GLY A 282 12.37 25.93 5.71
N TYR A 283 13.22 24.93 6.02
CA TYR A 283 14.27 24.50 5.11
C TYR A 283 13.73 23.77 3.87
N LEU A 284 12.62 23.02 4.00
CA LEU A 284 11.95 22.37 2.86
C LEU A 284 11.44 23.44 1.90
N GLU A 285 10.74 24.45 2.42
CA GLU A 285 10.17 25.54 1.62
C GLU A 285 11.25 26.29 0.83
N THR A 286 12.41 26.52 1.48
CA THR A 286 13.56 27.19 0.86
C THR A 286 14.13 26.35 -0.29
N ARG A 287 14.47 25.07 -0.04
CA ARG A 287 15.03 24.17 -1.06
C ARG A 287 14.04 23.87 -2.18
N MET A 288 12.75 23.79 -1.87
CA MET A 288 11.69 23.62 -2.85
C MET A 288 11.57 24.84 -3.78
N ALA A 289 11.66 26.05 -3.23
CA ALA A 289 11.69 27.28 -4.02
C ALA A 289 12.96 27.38 -4.91
N GLU A 290 14.05 26.72 -4.53
CA GLU A 290 15.27 26.55 -5.33
C GLU A 290 15.14 25.46 -6.42
N GLY A 291 13.99 24.78 -6.48
CA GLY A 291 13.68 23.78 -7.50
C GLY A 291 14.07 22.35 -7.13
N GLU A 292 14.30 22.05 -5.85
CA GLU A 292 14.43 20.67 -5.37
C GLU A 292 13.06 20.00 -5.13
N ASN A 293 12.98 18.69 -5.37
CA ASN A 293 11.75 17.90 -5.19
C ASN A 293 11.52 17.53 -3.71
N MET A 294 11.35 18.54 -2.86
CA MET A 294 11.38 18.37 -1.41
C MET A 294 10.15 17.64 -0.84
N LEU A 295 9.05 17.51 -1.61
CA LEU A 295 7.87 16.76 -1.15
C LEU A 295 8.19 15.28 -0.89
N LEU A 296 9.23 14.72 -1.52
CA LEU A 296 9.70 13.36 -1.30
C LEU A 296 10.18 13.11 0.14
N LEU A 297 10.65 14.14 0.84
CA LEU A 297 11.17 14.06 2.21
C LEU A 297 10.11 14.39 3.27
N LEU A 298 8.98 14.93 2.86
CA LEU A 298 7.97 15.47 3.77
C LEU A 298 7.33 14.40 4.68
N PRO A 299 6.91 13.21 4.18
CA PRO A 299 6.24 12.22 5.02
C PRO A 299 7.10 11.76 6.21
N GLU A 300 8.37 11.46 5.97
CA GLU A 300 9.30 11.02 7.02
C GLU A 300 9.54 12.13 8.06
N LEU A 301 9.75 13.36 7.59
CA LEU A 301 9.96 14.50 8.48
C LEU A 301 8.71 14.78 9.34
N MET A 302 7.51 14.73 8.75
CA MET A 302 6.26 14.92 9.49
C MET A 302 6.07 13.88 10.58
N GLN A 303 6.38 12.61 10.28
CA GLN A 303 6.32 11.51 11.24
C GLN A 303 7.28 11.74 12.42
N GLN A 304 8.50 12.23 12.15
CA GLN A 304 9.50 12.52 13.20
C GLN A 304 9.12 13.73 14.06
N VAL A 305 8.59 14.79 13.45
CA VAL A 305 8.31 16.06 14.14
C VAL A 305 7.01 16.02 14.93
N SER A 306 5.96 15.38 14.39
CA SER A 306 4.59 15.50 14.94
C SER A 306 3.87 14.16 15.15
N GLY A 307 4.34 13.08 14.56
CA GLY A 307 3.64 11.79 14.53
C GLY A 307 2.35 11.75 13.68
N SER A 308 1.99 12.88 13.04
CA SER A 308 0.86 13.00 12.10
C SER A 308 1.39 13.19 10.68
N CYS A 309 0.74 12.57 9.70
CA CYS A 309 1.06 12.72 8.27
C CYS A 309 -0.17 13.22 7.49
N PHE A 310 0.06 13.75 6.29
CA PHE A 310 -1.02 13.97 5.32
C PHE A 310 -1.51 12.64 4.75
N ASP A 311 -2.73 12.64 4.21
CA ASP A 311 -3.27 11.54 3.42
C ASP A 311 -2.36 11.24 2.21
N PRO A 312 -1.94 9.98 1.97
CA PRO A 312 -1.00 9.64 0.91
C PRO A 312 -1.63 9.45 -0.48
N LEU A 313 -2.93 9.75 -0.67
CA LEU A 313 -3.67 9.48 -1.92
C LEU A 313 -2.95 9.95 -3.20
N PHE A 314 -2.27 11.10 -3.15
CA PHE A 314 -1.58 11.70 -4.29
C PHE A 314 -0.06 11.42 -4.33
N ASP A 315 0.52 10.78 -3.31
CA ASP A 315 1.97 10.54 -3.23
C ASP A 315 2.48 9.72 -4.42
N SER A 316 1.62 8.88 -5.01
CA SER A 316 1.93 8.14 -6.23
C SER A 316 2.30 9.03 -7.43
N LEU A 317 1.86 10.30 -7.46
CA LEU A 317 2.18 11.25 -8.53
C LEU A 317 3.59 11.85 -8.41
N LEU A 318 4.25 11.65 -7.27
CA LEU A 318 5.67 11.96 -7.11
C LEU A 318 6.55 11.00 -7.93
N LEU A 319 5.98 9.89 -8.44
CA LEU A 319 6.69 8.86 -9.22
C LEU A 319 5.95 8.52 -10.53
N PRO A 320 6.66 8.31 -11.65
CA PRO A 320 8.06 8.65 -11.87
C PRO A 320 8.16 10.15 -12.15
N GLN A 321 9.07 10.88 -11.51
CA GLN A 321 9.33 12.29 -11.77
C GLN A 321 10.75 12.45 -12.29
N LYS A 322 10.95 13.39 -13.22
CA LYS A 322 12.29 13.75 -13.66
C LYS A 322 13.06 14.35 -12.48
N MET A 323 14.20 13.74 -12.16
CA MET A 323 15.10 14.23 -11.12
C MET A 323 15.78 15.51 -11.59
N ALA A 324 15.60 16.59 -10.83
CA ALA A 324 16.24 17.86 -11.09
C ALA A 324 17.75 17.76 -10.86
N THR A 325 18.54 18.53 -11.61
CA THR A 325 20.01 18.60 -11.41
C THR A 325 20.40 19.28 -10.10
N THR A 326 19.46 20.02 -9.51
CA THR A 326 19.57 20.70 -8.21
C THR A 326 19.29 19.78 -7.03
N ASN A 327 18.65 18.61 -7.25
CA ASN A 327 18.33 17.68 -6.18
C ASN A 327 19.62 17.17 -5.51
N ASN A 328 19.70 17.36 -4.19
CA ASN A 328 20.77 16.81 -3.37
C ASN A 328 20.59 15.30 -3.12
N GLN A 329 21.63 14.68 -2.57
CA GLN A 329 21.70 13.23 -2.36
C GLN A 329 20.56 12.68 -1.49
N ASP A 330 20.09 13.44 -0.51
CA ASP A 330 18.97 13.06 0.36
C ASP A 330 17.65 12.91 -0.42
N VAL A 331 17.36 13.85 -1.31
CA VAL A 331 16.20 13.80 -2.20
C VAL A 331 16.30 12.62 -3.19
N VAL A 332 17.50 12.39 -3.75
CA VAL A 332 17.73 11.24 -4.65
C VAL A 332 17.58 9.91 -3.91
N GLN A 333 18.07 9.82 -2.67
CA GLN A 333 17.92 8.66 -1.82
C GLN A 333 16.44 8.40 -1.51
N ALA A 334 15.68 9.42 -1.10
CA ALA A 334 14.25 9.30 -0.83
C ALA A 334 13.46 8.86 -2.08
N TYR A 335 13.78 9.42 -3.25
CA TYR A 335 13.21 8.99 -4.52
C TYR A 335 13.45 7.50 -4.77
N SER A 336 14.70 7.03 -4.61
CA SER A 336 15.05 5.62 -4.81
C SER A 336 14.21 4.70 -3.93
N LEU A 337 14.16 4.97 -2.62
CA LEU A 337 13.45 4.12 -1.66
C LEU A 337 11.94 4.07 -2.00
N MET A 338 11.35 5.22 -2.30
CA MET A 338 9.93 5.32 -2.62
C MET A 338 9.62 4.64 -3.97
N PHE A 339 10.49 4.79 -4.97
CA PHE A 339 10.32 4.16 -6.27
C PHE A 339 10.37 2.64 -6.19
N GLU A 340 11.34 2.08 -5.46
CA GLU A 340 11.44 0.64 -5.26
C GLU A 340 10.16 0.10 -4.60
N GLN A 341 9.73 0.68 -3.47
CA GLN A 341 8.50 0.29 -2.77
C GLN A 341 7.25 0.40 -3.66
N PHE A 342 7.14 1.49 -4.41
CA PHE A 342 6.01 1.73 -5.28
C PHE A 342 5.96 0.74 -6.44
N CYS A 343 7.08 0.42 -7.07
CA CYS A 343 7.17 -0.59 -8.12
C CYS A 343 6.68 -1.97 -7.66
N PHE A 344 7.11 -2.42 -6.47
CA PHE A 344 6.66 -3.70 -5.90
C PHE A 344 5.15 -3.76 -5.64
N SER A 345 4.53 -2.63 -5.28
CA SER A 345 3.09 -2.57 -5.02
C SER A 345 2.22 -2.73 -6.27
N LYS A 346 2.80 -2.59 -7.47
CA LYS A 346 2.06 -2.68 -8.73
C LYS A 346 2.14 -4.10 -9.29
N GLY A 347 1.02 -4.57 -9.86
CA GLY A 347 1.03 -5.79 -10.67
C GLY A 347 2.00 -5.65 -11.86
N ARG A 348 2.54 -6.78 -12.32
CA ARG A 348 3.64 -6.89 -13.30
C ARG A 348 3.52 -5.93 -14.49
N ASP A 349 2.40 -5.96 -15.22
CA ASP A 349 2.22 -5.14 -16.43
C ASP A 349 2.32 -3.64 -16.15
N ARG A 350 1.71 -3.19 -15.04
CA ARG A 350 1.75 -1.78 -14.62
C ARG A 350 3.15 -1.40 -14.11
N GLY A 351 3.82 -2.31 -13.41
CA GLY A 351 5.21 -2.14 -12.97
C GLY A 351 6.16 -1.95 -14.16
N LEU A 352 6.03 -2.77 -15.20
CA LEU A 352 6.84 -2.64 -16.42
C LEU A 352 6.56 -1.35 -17.20
N ALA A 353 5.29 -0.92 -17.29
CA ALA A 353 4.95 0.36 -17.90
C ALA A 353 5.58 1.54 -17.12
N LEU A 354 5.51 1.49 -15.79
CA LEU A 354 6.14 2.46 -14.89
C LEU A 354 7.66 2.49 -15.07
N LEU A 355 8.33 1.32 -15.12
CA LEU A 355 9.79 1.22 -15.31
C LEU A 355 10.24 1.79 -16.65
N ARG A 356 9.48 1.56 -17.73
CA ARG A 356 9.75 2.18 -19.03
C ARG A 356 9.62 3.69 -18.96
N HIS A 357 8.57 4.20 -18.31
CA HIS A 357 8.40 5.64 -18.13
C HIS A 357 9.54 6.23 -17.29
N GLU A 358 9.96 5.55 -16.23
CA GLU A 358 11.10 5.95 -15.40
C GLU A 358 12.40 6.06 -16.21
N GLN A 359 12.74 5.04 -17.00
CA GLN A 359 13.94 5.08 -17.85
C GLN A 359 13.88 6.22 -18.89
N THR A 360 12.69 6.59 -19.38
CA THR A 360 12.56 7.76 -20.26
C THR A 360 12.80 9.10 -19.55
N CYS A 361 12.43 9.19 -18.27
CA CYS A 361 12.57 10.40 -17.46
C CYS A 361 14.00 10.58 -16.94
N ASN A 362 14.61 9.52 -16.43
CA ASN A 362 15.82 9.57 -15.62
C ASN A 362 17.01 8.75 -16.16
N GLY A 363 16.81 8.02 -17.26
CA GLY A 363 17.81 7.13 -17.85
C GLY A 363 18.04 5.87 -17.02
N ILE A 364 19.23 5.27 -17.16
CA ILE A 364 19.64 4.09 -16.39
C ILE A 364 20.00 4.55 -14.97
N ARG A 365 19.27 4.03 -13.99
CA ARG A 365 19.42 4.35 -12.56
C ARG A 365 19.31 3.10 -11.71
N TYR A 366 19.93 3.12 -10.53
CA TYR A 366 19.89 2.02 -9.57
C TYR A 366 18.47 1.45 -9.37
N TRP A 367 17.50 2.30 -8.96
CA TRP A 367 16.13 1.88 -8.65
C TRP A 367 15.37 1.28 -9.85
N SER A 368 15.66 1.74 -11.07
CA SER A 368 15.08 1.14 -12.27
C SER A 368 15.70 -0.23 -12.59
N GLU A 369 17.01 -0.36 -12.44
CA GLU A 369 17.75 -1.58 -12.77
C GLU A 369 17.50 -2.69 -11.74
N ILE A 370 17.43 -2.35 -10.44
CA ILE A 370 17.11 -3.34 -9.39
C ILE A 370 15.70 -3.94 -9.61
N CYS A 371 14.71 -3.09 -9.92
CA CYS A 371 13.34 -3.52 -10.21
C CYS A 371 13.23 -4.35 -11.50
N LEU A 372 13.96 -3.96 -12.56
CA LEU A 372 14.04 -4.76 -13.79
C LEU A 372 14.72 -6.11 -13.54
N GLY A 373 15.73 -6.15 -12.66
CA GLY A 373 16.36 -7.39 -12.22
C GLY A 373 15.37 -8.34 -11.56
N HIS A 374 14.51 -7.83 -10.66
CA HIS A 374 13.45 -8.63 -10.03
C HIS A 374 12.42 -9.15 -11.03
N ASP A 375 11.93 -8.31 -11.97
CA ASP A 375 11.01 -8.80 -13.00
C ASP A 375 11.64 -9.90 -13.87
N ALA A 376 12.88 -9.70 -14.32
CA ALA A 376 13.62 -10.69 -15.09
C ALA A 376 13.81 -11.99 -14.31
N TRP A 377 14.17 -11.90 -13.03
CA TRP A 377 14.32 -13.05 -12.14
C TRP A 377 13.03 -13.85 -12.01
N LEU A 378 11.93 -13.18 -11.65
CA LEU A 378 10.61 -13.79 -11.48
C LEU A 378 10.03 -14.34 -12.80
N SER A 379 10.56 -13.88 -13.94
CA SER A 379 10.23 -14.40 -15.27
C SER A 379 11.04 -15.62 -15.69
N GLY A 380 12.02 -16.02 -14.88
CA GLY A 380 12.97 -17.08 -15.22
C GLY A 380 14.08 -16.66 -16.19
N ASP A 381 14.22 -15.37 -16.51
CA ASP A 381 15.31 -14.85 -17.35
C ASP A 381 16.53 -14.49 -16.48
N ARG A 382 17.30 -15.53 -16.12
CA ARG A 382 18.51 -15.40 -15.29
C ARG A 382 19.53 -14.44 -15.89
N ALA A 383 19.77 -14.53 -17.19
CA ALA A 383 20.78 -13.73 -17.86
C ALA A 383 20.43 -12.23 -17.85
N ALA A 384 19.16 -11.90 -18.08
CA ALA A 384 18.70 -10.51 -17.95
C ALA A 384 18.76 -10.02 -16.49
N ALA A 385 18.37 -10.87 -15.52
CA ALA A 385 18.43 -10.53 -14.10
C ALA A 385 19.86 -10.20 -13.66
N ASP A 386 20.84 -11.05 -13.99
CA ASP A 386 22.26 -10.84 -13.66
C ASP A 386 22.80 -9.54 -14.26
N ARG A 387 22.46 -9.25 -15.52
CA ARG A 387 22.86 -8.00 -16.17
C ARG A 387 22.29 -6.78 -15.41
N HIS A 388 21.02 -6.82 -15.06
CA HIS A 388 20.34 -5.74 -14.35
C HIS A 388 20.89 -5.55 -12.92
N TYR A 389 21.15 -6.64 -12.18
CA TYR A 389 21.77 -6.54 -10.85
C TYR A 389 23.21 -5.99 -10.91
N GLY A 390 23.99 -6.37 -11.93
CA GLY A 390 25.32 -5.81 -12.16
C GLY A 390 25.31 -4.31 -12.45
N GLU A 391 24.36 -3.85 -13.27
CA GLU A 391 24.17 -2.43 -13.55
C GLU A 391 23.67 -1.68 -12.30
N ALA A 392 22.70 -2.26 -11.57
CA ALA A 392 22.20 -1.70 -10.32
C ALA A 392 23.32 -1.50 -9.29
N LYS A 393 24.14 -2.53 -9.04
CA LYS A 393 25.32 -2.43 -8.16
C LYS A 393 26.26 -1.30 -8.59
N THR A 394 26.55 -1.23 -9.89
CA THR A 394 27.44 -0.21 -10.47
C THR A 394 26.89 1.20 -10.27
N GLN A 395 25.60 1.41 -10.54
CA GLN A 395 24.93 2.69 -10.34
C GLN A 395 24.86 3.08 -8.87
N ALA A 396 24.48 2.15 -7.98
CA ALA A 396 24.40 2.39 -6.55
C ALA A 396 25.74 2.87 -5.96
N ILE A 397 26.85 2.19 -6.29
CA ILE A 397 28.20 2.59 -5.86
C ILE A 397 28.57 3.96 -6.45
N LYS A 398 28.36 4.15 -7.75
CA LYS A 398 28.72 5.40 -8.45
C LYS A 398 27.96 6.61 -7.91
N THR A 399 26.69 6.46 -7.57
CA THR A 399 25.82 7.56 -7.11
C THR A 399 25.67 7.61 -5.60
N GLY A 400 26.33 6.72 -4.83
CA GLY A 400 26.21 6.66 -3.38
C GLY A 400 24.78 6.38 -2.88
N ILE A 401 23.98 5.63 -3.65
CA ILE A 401 22.61 5.30 -3.27
C ILE A 401 22.60 4.00 -2.48
N MET A 402 21.94 4.02 -1.32
CA MET A 402 21.72 2.84 -0.50
C MET A 402 20.39 2.18 -0.88
N PRO A 403 20.39 0.89 -1.26
CA PRO A 403 19.18 0.08 -1.38
C PRO A 403 18.30 0.15 -0.13
N ILE A 404 16.99 -0.07 -0.29
CA ILE A 404 16.18 -0.55 0.84
C ILE A 404 16.80 -1.83 1.43
N HIS A 405 16.68 -2.02 2.74
CA HIS A 405 17.43 -3.04 3.49
C HIS A 405 17.45 -4.43 2.84
N TYR A 406 16.31 -4.90 2.30
CA TYR A 406 16.23 -6.22 1.66
C TYR A 406 16.85 -6.27 0.25
N ASN A 407 17.07 -5.15 -0.43
CA ASN A 407 17.75 -5.11 -1.73
C ASN A 407 19.28 -4.98 -1.63
N CYS A 408 19.83 -4.89 -0.42
CA CYS A 408 21.27 -4.82 -0.18
C CYS A 408 22.04 -6.02 -0.76
N GLY A 409 21.40 -7.18 -0.93
CA GLY A 409 22.00 -8.37 -1.55
C GLY A 409 22.55 -8.13 -2.96
N VAL A 410 22.10 -7.07 -3.66
CA VAL A 410 22.66 -6.66 -4.97
C VAL A 410 24.18 -6.42 -4.91
N PHE A 411 24.73 -5.98 -3.77
CA PHE A 411 26.16 -5.75 -3.61
C PHE A 411 26.98 -7.03 -3.53
N SER A 412 26.35 -8.12 -3.08
CA SER A 412 26.96 -9.43 -2.84
C SER A 412 26.48 -10.49 -3.82
N TRP A 413 25.71 -10.10 -4.83
CA TRP A 413 25.20 -11.00 -5.87
C TRP A 413 26.29 -11.38 -6.86
N LEU A 414 26.54 -12.68 -7.02
CA LEU A 414 27.40 -13.21 -8.08
C LEU A 414 26.54 -13.71 -9.25
N PRO A 415 26.89 -13.36 -10.50
CA PRO A 415 26.19 -13.86 -11.68
C PRO A 415 26.45 -15.35 -11.90
N GLU A 416 25.62 -16.00 -12.73
CA GLU A 416 25.63 -17.46 -12.96
C GLU A 416 27.02 -18.00 -13.35
N ASN A 417 27.74 -17.27 -14.19
CA ASN A 417 29.08 -17.64 -14.64
C ASN A 417 30.16 -17.57 -13.55
N GLU A 418 29.93 -16.81 -12.48
CA GLU A 418 30.86 -16.70 -11.34
C GLU A 418 30.59 -17.73 -10.25
N VAL A 419 29.37 -18.28 -10.18
CA VAL A 419 28.99 -19.32 -9.22
C VAL A 419 29.18 -20.75 -9.73
N ALA A 420 29.32 -20.93 -11.04
CA ALA A 420 29.49 -22.25 -11.63
C ALA A 420 30.76 -22.97 -11.11
N GLY A 421 30.57 -24.14 -10.47
CA GLY A 421 31.65 -25.00 -9.99
C GLY A 421 32.44 -24.44 -8.82
N LEU A 422 31.84 -23.57 -8.00
CA LEU A 422 32.50 -23.00 -6.83
C LEU A 422 32.96 -24.07 -5.84
N GLU A 423 32.23 -25.17 -5.67
CA GLU A 423 32.55 -26.29 -4.78
C GLU A 423 33.96 -26.89 -5.02
N ASP A 424 34.44 -26.86 -6.27
CA ASP A 424 35.73 -27.44 -6.67
C ASP A 424 36.84 -26.39 -6.84
N LYS A 425 36.52 -25.11 -6.61
CA LYS A 425 37.47 -24.01 -6.76
C LYS A 425 38.31 -23.86 -5.50
N VAL A 426 39.62 -23.70 -5.67
CA VAL A 426 40.50 -23.24 -4.59
C VAL A 426 40.40 -21.72 -4.51
N VAL A 427 39.96 -21.20 -3.36
CA VAL A 427 39.82 -19.77 -3.10
C VAL A 427 40.82 -19.32 -2.03
N GLU A 428 41.19 -18.03 -2.10
CA GLU A 428 41.97 -17.40 -1.04
C GLU A 428 41.10 -17.17 0.20
N ASP A 429 41.66 -17.43 1.40
CA ASP A 429 40.98 -17.13 2.65
C ASP A 429 41.05 -15.63 2.97
N ARG A 430 40.16 -14.86 2.35
CA ARG A 430 40.06 -13.42 2.55
C ARG A 430 39.45 -13.06 3.89
N LEU A 431 38.53 -13.89 4.39
CA LEU A 431 37.79 -13.65 5.63
C LEU A 431 38.52 -14.15 6.88
N GLY A 432 39.57 -14.96 6.73
CA GLY A 432 40.56 -15.24 7.78
C GLY A 432 40.22 -16.43 8.68
N THR A 433 39.41 -17.39 8.21
CA THR A 433 38.97 -18.54 9.02
C THR A 433 39.92 -19.74 9.01
N SER A 434 40.85 -19.82 8.07
CA SER A 434 41.79 -20.96 7.95
C SER A 434 42.77 -21.05 9.11
N GLY A 435 43.05 -19.92 9.78
CA GLY A 435 43.94 -19.83 10.93
C GLY A 435 43.26 -20.03 12.29
N TRP A 436 41.97 -20.34 12.32
CA TRP A 436 41.22 -20.45 13.57
C TRP A 436 41.65 -21.68 14.39
N THR A 437 41.60 -21.55 15.71
CA THR A 437 41.92 -22.63 16.65
C THR A 437 40.67 -23.44 16.93
N TRP A 438 40.77 -24.76 16.80
CA TRP A 438 39.66 -25.70 17.00
C TRP A 438 39.85 -26.51 18.28
N LYS A 439 38.78 -26.64 19.06
CA LYS A 439 38.70 -27.54 20.21
C LYS A 439 37.40 -28.33 20.17
N SER A 440 37.47 -29.61 20.49
CA SER A 440 36.33 -30.54 20.45
C SER A 440 36.32 -31.39 21.70
N SER A 441 35.12 -31.64 22.24
CA SER A 441 34.93 -32.67 23.26
C SER A 441 35.13 -34.05 22.64
N VAL A 442 35.82 -34.92 23.38
CA VAL A 442 36.07 -36.30 22.98
C VAL A 442 35.81 -37.18 24.21
N LEU A 443 34.69 -37.89 24.20
CA LEU A 443 34.35 -38.80 25.27
C LEU A 443 35.21 -40.06 25.15
N SER A 444 35.88 -40.45 26.25
CA SER A 444 36.81 -41.58 26.24
C SER A 444 36.14 -42.88 25.77
N GLY A 445 36.74 -43.54 24.77
CA GLY A 445 36.20 -44.77 24.19
C GLY A 445 35.07 -44.56 23.16
N GLN A 446 34.79 -43.32 22.76
CA GLN A 446 33.87 -42.96 21.68
C GLN A 446 34.55 -42.08 20.61
N GLU A 447 35.87 -42.19 20.42
CA GLU A 447 36.61 -41.33 19.48
C GLU A 447 36.11 -41.46 18.03
N ASP A 448 35.63 -42.64 17.63
CA ASP A 448 35.19 -42.94 16.26
C ASP A 448 33.68 -42.79 16.03
N VAL A 449 32.90 -42.36 17.03
CA VAL A 449 31.44 -42.28 16.92
C VAL A 449 31.04 -41.04 16.12
N GLN A 450 30.41 -41.26 14.96
CA GLN A 450 29.86 -40.18 14.15
C GLN A 450 28.57 -39.62 14.79
N PRO A 451 28.40 -38.28 14.84
CA PRO A 451 27.14 -37.70 15.27
C PRO A 451 26.03 -38.00 14.27
N GLU A 452 24.78 -38.04 14.74
CA GLU A 452 23.61 -38.15 13.87
C GLU A 452 23.19 -36.79 13.28
N LEU A 453 23.66 -35.70 13.88
CA LEU A 453 23.37 -34.34 13.48
C LEU A 453 24.48 -33.40 13.96
N CYS A 454 24.95 -32.54 13.07
CA CYS A 454 25.73 -31.35 13.44
C CYS A 454 24.82 -30.11 13.46
N LEU A 455 24.96 -29.30 14.51
CA LEU A 455 24.31 -28.00 14.65
C LEU A 455 25.39 -26.93 14.57
N VAL A 456 25.31 -26.00 13.63
CA VAL A 456 26.39 -25.05 13.31
C VAL A 456 25.93 -23.62 13.51
N PHE A 457 26.64 -22.89 14.35
CA PHE A 457 26.35 -21.50 14.70
C PHE A 457 27.60 -20.64 14.62
N GLY A 458 27.39 -19.34 14.46
CA GLY A 458 28.44 -18.33 14.45
C GLY A 458 28.05 -17.11 15.27
N CYS A 459 29.02 -16.48 15.93
CA CYS A 459 28.82 -15.19 16.61
C CYS A 459 30.11 -14.37 16.70
N ASP A 460 29.96 -13.09 17.00
CA ASP A 460 31.01 -12.23 17.53
C ASP A 460 31.01 -12.26 19.07
N THR A 461 31.95 -11.54 19.67
CA THR A 461 32.05 -11.35 21.13
C THR A 461 30.73 -10.85 21.75
N GLY A 462 29.98 -9.98 21.05
CA GLY A 462 28.74 -9.38 21.57
C GLY A 462 27.55 -10.32 21.54
N TYR A 463 27.36 -11.08 20.45
CA TYR A 463 26.29 -12.08 20.33
C TYR A 463 26.55 -13.34 21.16
N PHE A 464 27.74 -13.49 21.73
CA PHE A 464 28.03 -14.58 22.66
C PHE A 464 27.02 -14.68 23.83
N GLN A 465 26.37 -13.58 24.21
CA GLN A 465 25.34 -13.57 25.25
C GLN A 465 24.17 -14.53 25.01
N PHE A 466 23.90 -14.93 23.76
CA PHE A 466 22.84 -15.90 23.44
C PHE A 466 23.29 -17.37 23.60
N ILE A 467 24.60 -17.62 23.57
CA ILE A 467 25.19 -18.97 23.57
C ILE A 467 24.84 -19.77 24.83
N PRO A 468 24.89 -19.23 26.06
CA PRO A 468 24.55 -20.02 27.25
C PRO A 468 23.13 -20.58 27.23
N LYS A 469 22.15 -19.77 26.78
CA LYS A 469 20.74 -20.21 26.67
C LYS A 469 20.56 -21.29 25.60
N LEU A 470 21.18 -21.08 24.44
CA LEU A 470 21.21 -22.06 23.35
C LEU A 470 21.79 -23.40 23.85
N VAL A 471 22.96 -23.38 24.50
CA VAL A 471 23.63 -24.57 25.02
C VAL A 471 22.81 -25.25 26.12
N LEU A 472 22.31 -24.51 27.11
CA LEU A 472 21.53 -25.10 28.21
C LEU A 472 20.25 -25.77 27.72
N SER A 473 19.55 -25.12 26.78
CA SER A 473 18.31 -25.67 26.20
C SER A 473 18.59 -27.00 25.50
N LEU A 474 19.68 -27.10 24.73
CA LEU A 474 20.07 -28.32 24.04
C LEU A 474 20.50 -29.43 25.02
N LEU A 475 21.32 -29.10 26.02
CA LEU A 475 21.75 -30.05 27.06
C LEU A 475 20.55 -30.69 27.77
N LYS A 476 19.59 -29.87 28.20
CA LYS A 476 18.36 -30.34 28.86
C LYS A 476 17.57 -31.31 27.98
N VAL A 477 17.46 -31.00 26.69
CA VAL A 477 16.74 -31.84 25.73
C VAL A 477 17.47 -33.17 25.50
N CYS A 478 18.79 -33.16 25.30
CA CYS A 478 19.59 -34.38 25.09
C CYS A 478 19.58 -35.29 26.33
N MET A 479 19.75 -34.73 27.52
CA MET A 479 19.71 -35.48 28.79
C MET A 479 18.35 -36.12 29.05
N ALA A 480 17.25 -35.48 28.66
CA ALA A 480 15.91 -36.04 28.86
C ALA A 480 15.66 -37.29 28.00
N ARG A 481 16.46 -37.52 26.94
CA ARG A 481 16.30 -38.63 26.01
C ARG A 481 17.65 -39.25 25.58
N PRO A 482 18.42 -39.84 26.49
CA PRO A 482 19.80 -40.30 26.25
C PRO A 482 19.91 -41.50 25.28
N LYS A 483 18.77 -42.07 24.85
CA LYS A 483 18.73 -43.18 23.88
C LYS A 483 18.62 -42.71 22.42
N ARG A 484 18.48 -41.41 22.17
CA ARG A 484 18.50 -40.83 20.82
C ARG A 484 19.95 -40.50 20.45
N GLY A 485 20.29 -40.59 19.18
CA GLY A 485 21.66 -40.46 18.68
C GLY A 485 22.38 -39.19 19.15
N ARG A 486 23.72 -39.20 19.04
CA ARG A 486 24.56 -38.09 19.47
C ARG A 486 24.36 -36.88 18.55
N ILE A 487 24.12 -35.72 19.16
CA ILE A 487 24.14 -34.43 18.47
C ILE A 487 25.49 -33.77 18.74
N ARG A 488 26.05 -33.10 17.73
CA ARG A 488 27.25 -32.28 17.89
C ARG A 488 26.93 -30.81 17.67
N LEU A 489 27.15 -29.99 18.69
CA LEU A 489 27.07 -28.53 18.60
C LEU A 489 28.44 -27.96 18.19
N CYS A 490 28.47 -27.23 17.09
CA CYS A 490 29.65 -26.58 16.52
C CYS A 490 29.48 -25.06 16.54
N LEU A 491 30.37 -24.35 17.23
CA LEU A 491 30.35 -22.89 17.33
C LEU A 491 31.58 -22.25 16.66
N GLY A 492 31.39 -21.25 15.82
CA GLY A 492 32.45 -20.36 15.34
C GLY A 492 32.36 -19.01 16.03
N ILE A 493 33.47 -18.50 16.59
CA ILE A 493 33.44 -17.29 17.40
C ILE A 493 34.56 -16.34 16.98
N ASP A 494 34.17 -15.16 16.48
CA ASP A 494 35.13 -14.09 16.22
C ASP A 494 35.60 -13.47 17.54
N SER A 495 36.92 -13.49 17.76
CA SER A 495 37.60 -12.74 18.82
C SER A 495 36.95 -12.86 20.22
N PRO A 496 36.72 -14.07 20.77
CA PRO A 496 36.13 -14.22 22.10
C PRO A 496 36.97 -13.54 23.18
N THR A 497 36.32 -13.07 24.25
CA THR A 497 37.07 -12.64 25.45
C THR A 497 37.71 -13.83 26.15
N ASN A 498 38.69 -13.58 27.02
CA ASN A 498 39.29 -14.66 27.82
C ASN A 498 38.25 -15.40 28.67
N GLU A 499 37.30 -14.69 29.27
CA GLU A 499 36.22 -15.30 30.06
C GLU A 499 35.32 -16.21 29.21
N GLN A 500 34.99 -15.77 27.99
CA GLN A 500 34.23 -16.59 27.04
C GLN A 500 35.02 -17.82 26.62
N LEU A 501 36.32 -17.66 26.36
CA LEU A 501 37.20 -18.76 26.00
C LEU A 501 37.35 -19.78 27.13
N ASP A 502 37.60 -19.32 28.35
CA ASP A 502 37.69 -20.17 29.55
C ASP A 502 36.41 -20.98 29.73
N TRP A 503 35.24 -20.35 29.58
CA TRP A 503 33.95 -21.04 29.64
C TRP A 503 33.78 -22.10 28.55
N LEU A 504 34.18 -21.81 27.30
CA LEU A 504 34.13 -22.80 26.20
C LEU A 504 35.08 -23.98 26.43
N GLU A 505 36.25 -23.73 27.02
CA GLU A 505 37.22 -24.76 27.37
C GLU A 505 36.72 -25.66 28.51
N GLU A 506 36.06 -25.07 29.51
CA GLU A 506 35.37 -25.81 30.57
C GLU A 506 34.24 -26.68 30.00
N MET A 507 33.46 -26.15 29.06
CA MET A 507 32.43 -26.92 28.34
C MET A 507 33.03 -28.14 27.64
N VAL A 508 34.12 -27.97 26.88
CA VAL A 508 34.83 -29.07 26.21
C VAL A 508 35.33 -30.10 27.23
N SER A 509 35.91 -29.64 28.35
CA SER A 509 36.42 -30.50 29.42
C SER A 509 35.30 -31.32 30.06
N ALA A 510 34.20 -30.68 30.46
CA ALA A 510 33.06 -31.33 31.11
C ALA A 510 32.41 -32.39 30.21
N LEU A 511 32.19 -32.06 28.93
CA LEU A 511 31.58 -32.98 27.95
C LEU A 511 32.54 -34.08 27.46
N SER A 512 33.83 -33.97 27.75
CA SER A 512 34.80 -35.06 27.51
C SER A 512 34.85 -36.08 28.65
N VAL A 513 34.33 -35.72 29.83
CA VAL A 513 34.32 -36.57 31.04
C VAL A 513 32.95 -37.20 31.27
N HIS A 514 31.87 -36.46 31.00
CA HIS A 514 30.50 -36.88 31.30
C HIS A 514 29.66 -36.96 30.02
N ASP A 515 28.88 -38.03 29.88
CA ASP A 515 28.02 -38.23 28.72
C ASP A 515 26.64 -37.60 28.91
N TYR A 516 26.46 -36.43 28.32
CA TYR A 516 25.19 -35.70 28.29
C TYR A 516 24.37 -35.97 27.02
N GLY A 517 24.81 -36.89 26.14
CA GLY A 517 24.22 -37.11 24.82
C GLY A 517 24.45 -35.97 23.82
N LEU A 518 25.34 -35.03 24.16
CA LEU A 518 25.74 -33.88 23.35
C LEU A 518 27.27 -33.83 23.26
N ASP A 519 27.79 -33.73 22.05
CA ASP A 519 29.17 -33.35 21.79
C ASP A 519 29.25 -31.85 21.51
N PHE A 520 30.39 -31.26 21.86
CA PHE A 520 30.62 -29.83 21.69
C PHE A 520 31.93 -29.58 20.96
N THR A 521 31.93 -28.64 20.04
CA THR A 521 33.10 -28.18 19.30
C THR A 521 33.01 -26.69 19.14
N PHE A 522 34.13 -26.00 19.33
CA PHE A 522 34.22 -24.60 18.98
C PHE A 522 35.49 -24.30 18.19
N ALA A 523 35.38 -23.32 17.31
CA ALA A 523 36.46 -22.71 16.57
C ALA A 523 36.49 -21.22 16.90
N HIS A 524 37.68 -20.65 17.09
CA HIS A 524 37.81 -19.22 17.35
C HIS A 524 39.05 -18.62 16.71
N GLY A 525 38.95 -17.34 16.39
CA GLY A 525 40.02 -16.54 15.82
C GLY A 525 39.49 -15.18 15.36
N PRO A 526 40.37 -14.28 14.92
CA PRO A 526 39.94 -13.00 14.37
C PRO A 526 39.48 -13.16 12.92
N LEU A 527 38.32 -12.60 12.56
CA LEU A 527 37.99 -12.32 11.16
C LEU A 527 38.84 -11.16 10.63
N THR A 528 39.21 -11.23 9.35
CA THR A 528 39.92 -10.15 8.63
C THR A 528 39.06 -8.89 8.56
N TYR A 529 37.78 -9.06 8.23
CA TYR A 529 36.79 -7.99 8.18
C TYR A 529 35.66 -8.29 9.17
N ARG A 530 35.37 -7.31 10.02
CA ARG A 530 34.52 -7.46 11.20
C ARG A 530 33.29 -6.58 11.08
N ASP A 531 32.26 -7.12 10.45
CA ASP A 531 30.98 -6.44 10.25
C ASP A 531 29.81 -7.43 10.41
N GLY A 532 28.58 -6.91 10.47
CA GLY A 532 27.39 -7.73 10.67
C GLY A 532 27.18 -8.81 9.60
N ALA A 533 27.65 -8.59 8.36
CA ALA A 533 27.53 -9.58 7.30
C ALA A 533 28.53 -10.72 7.48
N THR A 534 29.77 -10.44 7.91
CA THR A 534 30.75 -11.51 8.17
C THR A 534 30.41 -12.30 9.44
N TYR A 535 29.87 -11.66 10.48
CA TYR A 535 29.46 -12.34 11.71
C TYR A 535 28.35 -13.37 11.48
N THR A 536 27.31 -13.00 10.72
CA THR A 536 26.20 -13.91 10.37
C THR A 536 26.67 -15.06 9.46
N ALA A 537 27.71 -14.81 8.65
CA ALA A 537 28.26 -15.78 7.71
C ALA A 537 29.25 -16.80 8.34
N ILE A 538 29.71 -16.60 9.58
CA ILE A 538 30.69 -17.50 10.25
C ILE A 538 30.29 -18.97 10.16
N ARG A 539 29.00 -19.29 10.37
CA ARG A 539 28.47 -20.66 10.30
C ARG A 539 28.76 -21.36 8.97
N TYR A 540 28.81 -20.62 7.88
CA TYR A 540 29.11 -21.11 6.54
C TYR A 540 30.61 -21.10 6.24
N LEU A 541 31.37 -20.17 6.83
CA LEU A 541 32.83 -20.13 6.71
C LEU A 541 33.50 -21.34 7.39
N ILE A 542 33.00 -21.76 8.55
CA ILE A 542 33.54 -22.93 9.26
C ILE A 542 32.92 -24.27 8.79
N PHE A 543 31.88 -24.21 7.95
CA PHE A 543 31.12 -25.39 7.54
C PHE A 543 31.96 -26.46 6.81
N PRO A 544 32.90 -26.13 5.90
CA PRO A 544 33.70 -27.15 5.22
C PRO A 544 34.49 -28.05 6.18
N GLU A 545 35.11 -27.47 7.21
CA GLU A 545 35.88 -28.22 8.22
C GLU A 545 34.98 -29.18 9.00
N ILE A 546 33.74 -28.77 9.31
CA ILE A 546 32.75 -29.60 10.00
C ILE A 546 32.32 -30.77 9.09
N ALA A 547 32.04 -30.50 7.82
CA ALA A 547 31.64 -31.49 6.83
C ALA A 547 32.75 -32.51 6.50
N GLU A 548 34.02 -32.10 6.62
CA GLU A 548 35.17 -33.00 6.45
C GLU A 548 35.35 -33.94 7.66
N ARG A 549 35.09 -33.43 8.88
CA ARG A 549 35.24 -34.21 10.12
C ARG A 549 34.08 -35.18 10.37
N TRP A 550 32.85 -34.80 10.01
CA TRP A 550 31.65 -35.58 10.32
C TRP A 550 30.73 -35.75 9.11
N SER A 551 30.46 -37.01 8.76
CA SER A 551 29.57 -37.36 7.65
C SER A 551 28.14 -37.55 8.17
N CYS A 552 27.45 -36.44 8.39
CA CYS A 552 26.08 -36.43 8.93
C CYS A 552 25.25 -35.26 8.38
N PRO A 553 23.92 -35.30 8.54
CA PRO A 553 23.06 -34.13 8.32
C PRO A 553 23.48 -32.92 9.15
N VAL A 554 23.23 -31.71 8.63
CA VAL A 554 23.62 -30.47 9.29
C VAL A 554 22.46 -29.48 9.36
N ILE A 555 22.30 -28.82 10.51
CA ILE A 555 21.47 -27.63 10.64
C ILE A 555 22.38 -26.43 10.88
N THR A 556 22.23 -25.39 10.07
CA THR A 556 22.82 -24.07 10.31
C THR A 556 21.74 -23.14 10.82
N ALA A 557 22.05 -22.25 11.78
CA ALA A 557 21.08 -21.27 12.29
C ALA A 557 21.75 -20.02 12.87
N ASP A 558 20.98 -18.95 13.06
CA ASP A 558 21.46 -17.79 13.84
C ASP A 558 21.61 -18.21 15.31
N CYS A 559 22.61 -17.65 16.00
CA CYS A 559 22.89 -17.98 17.40
C CYS A 559 21.93 -17.31 18.39
N ASP A 560 21.12 -16.36 17.92
CA ASP A 560 20.11 -15.66 18.72
C ASP A 560 18.81 -16.46 18.84
N GLY A 561 18.92 -17.77 19.11
CA GLY A 561 17.81 -18.69 19.26
C GLY A 561 18.06 -19.77 20.33
N TYR A 562 17.03 -20.53 20.69
CA TYR A 562 17.17 -21.67 21.61
C TYR A 562 16.27 -22.86 21.20
N PHE A 563 16.56 -24.05 21.74
CA PHE A 563 15.84 -25.27 21.37
C PHE A 563 14.60 -25.50 22.26
N PRO A 564 13.42 -25.74 21.68
CA PRO A 564 12.23 -26.09 22.46
C PRO A 564 12.39 -27.48 23.10
N SER A 565 11.62 -27.72 24.17
CA SER A 565 11.70 -28.97 24.95
C SER A 565 11.45 -30.25 24.14
N ASP A 566 10.74 -30.16 23.02
CA ASP A 566 10.41 -31.25 22.11
C ASP A 566 11.30 -31.32 20.87
N PHE A 567 12.39 -30.53 20.79
CA PHE A 567 13.31 -30.44 19.65
C PHE A 567 13.72 -31.80 19.06
N LEU A 568 14.12 -32.77 19.90
CA LEU A 568 14.50 -34.11 19.40
C LEU A 568 13.36 -34.83 18.68
N THR A 569 12.10 -34.55 19.03
CA THR A 569 10.94 -35.11 18.31
C THR A 569 10.80 -34.45 16.94
N LEU A 570 10.87 -33.12 16.91
CA LEU A 570 10.75 -32.32 15.69
C LEU A 570 11.89 -32.63 14.70
N TRP A 571 13.12 -32.80 15.19
CA TRP A 571 14.26 -33.18 14.37
C TRP A 571 14.09 -34.58 13.76
N GLU A 572 13.66 -35.58 14.52
CA GLU A 572 13.44 -36.93 14.00
C GLU A 572 12.33 -36.95 12.93
N GLU A 573 11.26 -36.18 13.15
CA GLU A 573 10.22 -35.99 12.14
C GLU A 573 10.79 -35.35 10.86
N MET A 574 11.59 -34.29 11.00
CA MET A 574 12.23 -33.63 9.87
C MET A 574 13.17 -34.59 9.12
N LYS A 575 14.04 -35.31 9.84
CA LYS A 575 14.95 -36.32 9.27
C LYS A 575 14.20 -37.42 8.52
N ALA A 576 13.04 -37.86 9.04
CA ALA A 576 12.23 -38.88 8.40
C ALA A 576 11.49 -38.38 7.14
N THR A 577 11.16 -37.09 7.08
CA THR A 577 10.22 -36.54 6.09
C THR A 577 10.83 -35.57 5.09
N ALA A 578 12.05 -35.09 5.30
CA ALA A 578 12.69 -34.08 4.48
C ALA A 578 14.16 -34.42 4.19
N ASP A 579 14.58 -34.10 2.96
CA ASP A 579 15.97 -34.17 2.51
C ASP A 579 16.67 -32.81 2.71
N TYR A 580 15.92 -31.72 2.65
CA TYR A 580 16.38 -30.35 2.94
C TYR A 580 15.28 -29.53 3.63
N GLY A 581 15.66 -28.49 4.35
CA GLY A 581 14.73 -27.55 4.97
C GLY A 581 15.21 -26.10 4.87
N PHE A 582 14.35 -25.21 4.38
CA PHE A 582 14.68 -23.81 4.16
C PHE A 582 13.52 -22.88 4.55
N ARG A 583 13.84 -21.62 4.85
CA ARG A 583 12.84 -20.55 5.03
C ARG A 583 12.48 -19.94 3.68
N LEU A 584 11.42 -20.45 3.07
CA LEU A 584 11.03 -20.18 1.67
C LEU A 584 9.74 -19.34 1.59
N TYR A 585 9.69 -18.21 2.31
CA TYR A 585 8.49 -17.35 2.36
C TYR A 585 8.09 -16.76 0.99
N ALA A 586 9.02 -16.69 0.04
CA ALA A 586 8.81 -16.18 -1.31
C ALA A 586 8.48 -17.25 -2.38
N TYR A 587 8.35 -18.52 -1.98
CA TYR A 587 8.25 -19.66 -2.90
C TYR A 587 6.95 -20.44 -2.72
N ASP A 588 6.45 -20.99 -3.82
CA ASP A 588 5.34 -21.92 -3.81
C ASP A 588 5.81 -23.35 -3.46
N LYS A 589 4.85 -24.26 -3.25
CA LYS A 589 5.16 -25.68 -2.95
C LYS A 589 5.79 -26.45 -4.10
N ALA A 590 5.86 -25.87 -5.30
CA ALA A 590 6.57 -26.40 -6.45
C ALA A 590 8.01 -25.87 -6.55
N GLY A 591 8.49 -25.10 -5.57
CA GLY A 591 9.87 -24.60 -5.53
C GLY A 591 10.10 -23.40 -6.43
N HIS A 592 9.04 -22.78 -6.95
CA HIS A 592 9.13 -21.57 -7.76
C HIS A 592 8.96 -20.33 -6.89
N GLN A 593 9.89 -19.39 -7.04
CA GLN A 593 9.74 -18.08 -6.44
C GLN A 593 8.65 -17.29 -7.18
N PHE A 594 7.70 -16.70 -6.45
CA PHE A 594 6.58 -15.97 -7.03
C PHE A 594 6.55 -14.47 -6.70
N PHE A 595 7.39 -14.01 -5.78
CA PHE A 595 7.59 -12.58 -5.50
C PHE A 595 8.97 -12.28 -4.90
N GLY A 596 9.31 -10.99 -4.83
CA GLY A 596 10.53 -10.51 -4.17
C GLY A 596 11.81 -10.70 -4.98
N GLU A 597 12.92 -10.49 -4.30
CA GLU A 597 14.29 -10.58 -4.78
C GLU A 597 14.86 -12.00 -4.65
N PRO A 598 15.85 -12.41 -5.47
CA PRO A 598 16.40 -13.77 -5.42
C PRO A 598 16.93 -14.16 -4.03
N TRP A 599 17.61 -13.23 -3.36
CA TRP A 599 18.11 -13.43 -2.00
C TRP A 599 17.03 -13.20 -0.91
N GLY A 600 15.75 -13.15 -1.30
CA GLY A 600 14.58 -13.27 -0.43
C GLY A 600 14.44 -14.70 0.15
N PHE A 601 15.56 -15.27 0.58
CA PHE A 601 15.73 -16.62 1.07
C PHE A 601 16.16 -16.50 2.55
N GLY A 602 15.38 -17.04 3.48
CA GLY A 602 15.66 -16.83 4.90
C GLY A 602 16.87 -17.64 5.38
N ALA A 603 17.92 -16.95 5.82
CA ALA A 603 19.16 -17.58 6.28
C ALA A 603 19.17 -17.98 7.77
N GLY A 604 18.13 -17.61 8.53
CA GLY A 604 18.14 -17.78 9.99
C GLY A 604 18.10 -19.23 10.49
N ILE A 605 17.62 -20.18 9.67
CA ILE A 605 17.78 -21.62 9.90
C ILE A 605 17.72 -22.38 8.56
N SER A 606 18.60 -23.35 8.35
CA SER A 606 18.61 -24.24 7.19
C SER A 606 19.00 -25.66 7.59
N TYR A 607 18.36 -26.65 6.96
CA TYR A 607 18.62 -28.08 7.17
C TYR A 607 19.15 -28.71 5.88
N PHE A 608 20.31 -29.34 5.98
CA PHE A 608 20.98 -30.11 4.93
C PHE A 608 20.95 -31.59 5.33
N GLY A 609 19.91 -32.31 4.90
CA GLY A 609 19.64 -33.69 5.29
C GLY A 609 20.41 -34.74 4.50
N ASN A 610 20.74 -34.45 3.24
CA ASN A 610 21.54 -35.35 2.41
C ASN A 610 23.03 -35.26 2.77
N ALA A 611 23.47 -36.10 3.72
CA ALA A 611 24.85 -36.14 4.21
C ALA A 611 25.92 -36.34 3.11
N GLU A 612 25.59 -37.02 2.01
CA GLU A 612 26.53 -37.21 0.90
C GLU A 612 26.82 -35.90 0.15
N LYS A 613 25.85 -34.97 0.11
CA LYS A 613 25.97 -33.67 -0.57
C LYS A 613 26.44 -32.54 0.33
N VAL A 614 26.43 -32.73 1.64
CA VAL A 614 26.85 -31.72 2.62
C VAL A 614 28.27 -31.18 2.33
N PRO A 615 29.31 -32.00 2.02
CA PRO A 615 30.64 -31.47 1.74
C PRO A 615 30.70 -30.53 0.53
N ASP A 616 29.97 -30.83 -0.55
CA ASP A 616 29.92 -29.99 -1.74
C ASP A 616 29.21 -28.66 -1.46
N ILE A 617 28.07 -28.73 -0.75
CA ILE A 617 27.30 -27.54 -0.34
C ILE A 617 28.13 -26.66 0.60
N ALA A 618 28.81 -27.25 1.58
CA ALA A 618 29.66 -26.53 2.52
C ALA A 618 30.81 -25.80 1.80
N ARG A 619 31.52 -26.48 0.89
CA ARG A 619 32.57 -25.86 0.06
C ARG A 619 32.00 -24.73 -0.81
N PHE A 620 30.86 -24.95 -1.46
CA PHE A 620 30.19 -23.93 -2.27
C PHE A 620 29.87 -22.68 -1.46
N LEU A 621 29.21 -22.83 -0.30
CA LEU A 621 28.81 -21.72 0.55
C LEU A 621 30.03 -20.95 1.06
N HIS A 622 31.06 -21.65 1.56
CA HIS A 622 32.32 -21.02 1.96
C HIS A 622 32.94 -20.22 0.82
N ASN A 623 33.10 -20.85 -0.36
CA ASN A 623 33.76 -20.24 -1.51
C ASN A 623 32.98 -19.05 -2.06
N TYR A 624 31.64 -19.10 -2.04
CA TYR A 624 30.80 -17.97 -2.39
C TYR A 624 31.12 -16.77 -1.50
N LEU A 625 31.15 -16.95 -0.18
CA LEU A 625 31.42 -15.87 0.77
C LEU A 625 32.80 -15.24 0.57
N GLN A 626 33.83 -16.07 0.37
CA GLN A 626 35.21 -15.60 0.13
C GLN A 626 35.33 -14.76 -1.15
N ILE A 627 34.53 -15.07 -2.18
CA ILE A 627 34.57 -14.37 -3.48
C ILE A 627 33.67 -13.12 -3.47
N ALA A 628 32.44 -13.27 -2.97
CA ALA A 628 31.42 -12.23 -3.03
C ALA A 628 31.70 -11.06 -2.09
N TYR A 629 32.35 -11.30 -0.95
CA TYR A 629 32.65 -10.26 0.01
C TYR A 629 33.60 -9.21 -0.60
N ASN A 630 33.19 -7.95 -0.54
CA ASN A 630 34.01 -6.82 -0.96
C ASN A 630 33.95 -5.71 0.10
N PRO A 631 35.08 -5.34 0.73
CA PRO A 631 35.12 -4.27 1.73
C PRO A 631 34.82 -2.88 1.15
N ASP A 632 34.89 -2.70 -0.17
CA ASP A 632 34.57 -1.45 -0.84
C ASP A 632 33.05 -1.27 -1.08
N ASN A 633 32.25 -2.32 -0.84
CA ASN A 633 30.80 -2.21 -0.91
C ASN A 633 30.28 -1.34 0.26
N PRO A 634 29.24 -0.52 0.07
CA PRO A 634 28.61 0.23 1.17
C PRO A 634 28.08 -0.66 2.30
N THR A 635 27.65 -1.87 1.94
CA THR A 635 27.28 -2.94 2.86
C THR A 635 27.41 -4.27 2.14
N ASN A 636 27.74 -5.33 2.89
CA ASN A 636 27.70 -6.72 2.42
C ASN A 636 26.50 -7.49 3.01
N TRP A 637 25.55 -6.78 3.61
CA TRP A 637 24.35 -7.37 4.18
C TRP A 637 23.61 -8.25 3.14
N CYS A 638 23.02 -9.35 3.60
CA CYS A 638 22.43 -10.43 2.78
C CYS A 638 23.42 -11.33 2.01
N ILE A 639 24.74 -11.24 2.24
CA ILE A 639 25.73 -12.11 1.56
C ILE A 639 25.46 -13.60 1.78
N ASP A 640 25.03 -13.98 2.97
CA ASP A 640 24.71 -15.36 3.33
C ASP A 640 23.41 -15.84 2.67
N GLN A 641 22.39 -14.98 2.58
CA GLN A 641 21.16 -15.24 1.82
C GLN A 641 21.45 -15.41 0.32
N CYS A 642 22.35 -14.59 -0.24
CA CYS A 642 22.81 -14.74 -1.62
C CYS A 642 23.54 -16.08 -1.83
N ALA A 643 24.41 -16.47 -0.90
CA ALA A 643 25.10 -17.77 -0.94
C ALA A 643 24.10 -18.94 -0.89
N LEU A 644 23.12 -18.88 0.02
CA LEU A 644 22.11 -19.92 0.19
C LEU A 644 21.21 -20.09 -1.03
N VAL A 645 20.68 -19.01 -1.62
CA VAL A 645 19.83 -19.15 -2.81
C VAL A 645 20.63 -19.73 -3.99
N GLN A 646 21.91 -19.38 -4.11
CA GLN A 646 22.77 -19.92 -5.16
C GLN A 646 23.09 -21.40 -4.91
N ALA A 647 23.33 -21.80 -3.66
CA ALA A 647 23.49 -23.21 -3.30
C ALA A 647 22.19 -24.00 -3.53
N TYR A 648 21.04 -23.44 -3.19
CA TYR A 648 19.72 -24.02 -3.49
C TYR A 648 19.56 -24.25 -4.99
N ARG A 649 19.88 -23.25 -5.84
CA ARG A 649 19.79 -23.38 -7.29
C ARG A 649 20.75 -24.40 -7.90
N GLN A 650 21.92 -24.56 -7.30
CA GLN A 650 22.94 -25.51 -7.76
C GLN A 650 22.59 -26.96 -7.36
N PHE A 651 22.19 -27.19 -6.10
CA PHE A 651 22.12 -28.53 -5.51
C PHE A 651 20.71 -29.06 -5.20
N VAL A 652 19.69 -28.20 -5.20
CA VAL A 652 18.34 -28.56 -4.76
C VAL A 652 17.30 -28.35 -5.86
N ALA A 653 17.22 -27.12 -6.41
CA ALA A 653 16.21 -26.77 -7.41
C ALA A 653 16.18 -27.69 -8.65
N PRO A 654 17.32 -28.15 -9.21
CA PRO A 654 17.32 -29.03 -10.38
C PRO A 654 16.63 -30.38 -10.14
N ASP A 655 16.67 -30.85 -8.90
CA ASP A 655 16.15 -32.16 -8.48
C ASP A 655 14.88 -32.04 -7.62
N TRP A 656 14.23 -30.87 -7.60
CA TRP A 656 13.11 -30.54 -6.72
C TRP A 656 12.02 -31.62 -6.66
N GLU A 657 11.61 -32.14 -7.83
CA GLU A 657 10.56 -33.17 -7.96
C GLU A 657 10.91 -34.52 -7.29
N THR A 658 12.19 -34.76 -7.00
CA THR A 658 12.68 -35.98 -6.36
C THR A 658 13.02 -35.80 -4.89
N LEU A 659 13.12 -34.55 -4.44
CA LEU A 659 13.50 -34.18 -3.09
C LEU A 659 12.28 -33.84 -2.24
N ARG A 660 12.37 -34.14 -0.95
CA ARG A 660 11.35 -33.75 0.04
C ARG A 660 11.83 -32.50 0.75
N ILE A 661 11.17 -31.37 0.52
CA ILE A 661 11.59 -30.07 1.03
C ILE A 661 10.69 -29.61 2.17
N ARG A 662 11.28 -29.34 3.33
CA ARG A 662 10.59 -28.73 4.47
C ARG A 662 10.61 -27.21 4.35
N PHE A 663 9.43 -26.60 4.37
CA PHE A 663 9.28 -25.17 4.60
C PHE A 663 9.40 -24.93 6.10
N MET A 664 10.45 -24.23 6.52
CA MET A 664 10.81 -24.11 7.94
C MET A 664 9.88 -23.20 8.73
N ASP A 665 9.15 -22.31 8.04
CA ASP A 665 8.15 -21.44 8.65
C ASP A 665 6.77 -22.14 8.82
N ASP A 666 6.61 -23.38 8.32
CA ASP A 666 5.40 -24.18 8.53
C ASP A 666 5.46 -24.98 9.83
N GLY A 667 4.40 -24.92 10.64
CA GLY A 667 4.24 -25.76 11.84
C GLY A 667 5.04 -25.29 13.06
N THR A 668 5.35 -26.22 13.97
CA THR A 668 6.14 -25.92 15.17
C THR A 668 7.61 -25.69 14.79
N PRO A 669 8.25 -24.59 15.25
CA PRO A 669 9.61 -24.27 14.87
C PRO A 669 10.64 -25.18 15.56
N LEU A 670 11.70 -25.57 14.85
CA LEU A 670 12.82 -26.35 15.41
C LEU A 670 13.63 -25.56 16.45
N MET A 671 13.64 -24.24 16.34
CA MET A 671 14.28 -23.32 17.26
C MET A 671 13.36 -22.12 17.50
N VAL A 672 13.28 -21.67 18.75
CA VAL A 672 12.61 -20.42 19.09
C VAL A 672 13.59 -19.28 18.80
N MET A 673 13.16 -18.35 17.94
CA MET A 673 13.96 -17.25 17.39
C MET A 673 13.31 -15.91 17.80
N PRO A 674 13.98 -14.76 17.66
CA PRO A 674 13.49 -13.49 18.20
C PRO A 674 12.11 -13.09 17.65
N HIS A 675 11.85 -13.35 16.38
CA HIS A 675 10.58 -13.04 15.72
C HIS A 675 9.41 -13.92 16.19
N HIS A 676 9.66 -15.02 16.90
CA HIS A 676 8.60 -15.84 17.51
C HIS A 676 8.07 -15.23 18.83
N VAL A 677 8.86 -14.38 19.50
CA VAL A 677 8.59 -13.94 20.89
C VAL A 677 8.58 -12.43 21.09
N GLY A 678 8.86 -11.64 20.05
CA GLY A 678 8.71 -10.18 20.05
C GLY A 678 10.02 -9.39 19.92
N GLY A 679 11.17 -10.05 19.91
CA GLY A 679 12.47 -9.40 19.78
C GLY A 679 13.59 -10.14 20.50
N LYS A 680 14.80 -9.56 20.42
CA LYS A 680 16.02 -10.17 20.99
C LYS A 680 16.02 -10.13 22.52
N GLN A 681 15.55 -9.03 23.09
CA GLN A 681 15.46 -8.88 24.54
C GLN A 681 14.41 -9.82 25.13
N GLU A 682 13.24 -9.85 24.51
CA GLU A 682 12.14 -10.73 24.85
C GLU A 682 12.58 -12.19 24.78
N LEU A 683 13.38 -12.57 23.79
CA LEU A 683 13.93 -13.92 23.68
C LEU A 683 14.88 -14.27 24.84
N LEU A 684 15.74 -13.36 25.28
CA LEU A 684 16.63 -13.62 26.43
C LEU A 684 15.83 -13.85 27.72
N GLU A 685 14.69 -13.20 27.86
CA GLU A 685 13.80 -13.30 29.03
C GLU A 685 12.78 -14.45 28.92
N HIS A 686 12.43 -14.87 27.71
CA HIS A 686 11.40 -15.87 27.43
C HIS A 686 11.73 -17.23 28.07
N GLU A 687 10.85 -17.79 28.90
CA GLU A 687 11.09 -19.01 29.69
C GLU A 687 12.27 -18.92 30.68
N GLY A 688 12.67 -17.69 31.04
CA GLY A 688 13.71 -17.41 32.02
C GLY A 688 15.05 -17.00 31.40
N THR A 689 15.76 -16.13 32.11
CA THR A 689 17.12 -15.70 31.77
C THR A 689 18.11 -16.83 32.06
N VAL A 690 19.06 -17.06 31.16
CA VAL A 690 20.11 -18.07 31.31
C VAL A 690 21.48 -17.41 31.11
N SER A 691 22.39 -17.65 32.03
CA SER A 691 23.77 -17.17 32.04
C SER A 691 24.78 -18.32 31.88
N ALA A 692 26.06 -17.98 31.74
CA ALA A 692 27.16 -18.94 31.72
C ALA A 692 27.25 -19.78 33.02
N GLU A 693 26.94 -19.17 34.17
CA GLU A 693 26.95 -19.81 35.49
C GLU A 693 25.86 -20.88 35.60
N ASP A 694 24.69 -20.64 35.00
CA ASP A 694 23.59 -21.62 34.99
C ASP A 694 23.97 -22.90 34.23
N VAL A 695 24.77 -22.77 33.16
CA VAL A 695 25.28 -23.91 32.40
C VAL A 695 26.33 -24.68 33.22
N GLN A 696 27.25 -23.97 33.88
CA GLN A 696 28.25 -24.60 34.75
C GLN A 696 27.60 -25.33 35.94
N ALA A 697 26.59 -24.73 36.56
CA ALA A 697 25.82 -25.34 37.64
C ALA A 697 25.11 -26.61 37.17
N PHE A 698 24.58 -26.62 35.94
CA PHE A 698 23.98 -27.79 35.33
C PHE A 698 24.99 -28.91 35.05
N LEU A 699 26.21 -28.57 34.62
CA LEU A 699 27.26 -29.57 34.34
C LEU A 699 27.95 -30.13 35.60
N SER A 700 27.75 -29.46 36.75
CA SER A 700 28.36 -29.84 38.03
C SER A 700 27.43 -30.66 38.93
N GLY A 701 26.13 -30.71 38.64
CA GLY A 701 25.11 -31.44 39.39
C GLY A 701 24.74 -32.75 38.72
#